data_AF-A0A847ALZ5-F1
#
_entry.id   AF-A0A847ALZ5-F1
#
_cell.length_a   1.000
_cell.length_b   1.000
_cell.length_c   1.000
_cell.angle_alpha   90.00
_cell.angle_beta   90.00
_cell.angle_gamma   90.00
#
_symmetry.space_group_name_H-M   'P 1'
#
loop_
_entity.id
_entity.type
_entity.pdbx_description
1 polymer ?
#
loop_
_entity_poly.entity_id
_entity_poly.type
_entity_poly.pdbx_seq_one_letter_code
_entity_poly.pdbx_strand_id
1 'polypeptide(L)'
;MDFKTLHKKYVELLLENTKLKDELKRLKIHLDKELNCNQISDGFTIQKIISYHTEPESSVPKAEIESSTSNKIINKRSDAGEKIKLFMSLFKGREDVYAKRWENKSKETAGYSPHCNNEWKPGICQKPKIKCSLCQNQDFLPLNELAIDAHLRGRQGLIAGIYPLLADETCWFLAIDFDDEGWQKDIMTLREVCSLFKIPIAVERSRSGNGAHAWFFFKHPVPASLARKFGSALLTYAMNRRHKITFKSYDRFFPNQDTIPKGGFGNLIALPLQKAARKYNNSIFINENFQPLEDQWAFLSSIKKFSEENLKEIISKICPGNELGILKNDDEKAPKPWESIIKTTINKNDFPEKIEIVKANMLFIPKTGISQRAMNHLKRLAAFKNPEFYKAQAMRLPTFDKPRIISCSDEICEYLCLPRGCETDVKMLFEKMKIKVLWNDKTNQGRKIDVMFKGTLRDEQPLAVEKLLEQDHGILCGTTAFGKTVAAIKLIAERKVNTLILVDKISLVSQWKEKLSVFLTINKKEISQSPDNLDKKNNGIIGQMGGGKQTLNGIIDIAVMQSLNRMGKVKDCVKDYGMVIVDECHHVSAFSFEMILKNVNAKYVYGLTATPTRKDGHHPIIFMQCGPIRYRDDAKKQAEKRPFDHFVIPRFTSFNTPLDKNEKDISIHELYAGIIKNEIRNQLIVDDVIKCHKNGRNCLVLTERTTHVDSLTNELG
;
A
#
# COMPACT_ATOMS: atom_id res chain seq x y z
N MET A 1 -2.33 -5.40 -46.14
CA MET A 1 -1.87 -4.09 -46.64
C MET A 1 -0.59 -4.32 -47.42
N ASP A 2 -0.53 -3.88 -48.68
CA ASP A 2 0.67 -4.01 -49.51
C ASP A 2 1.77 -3.03 -49.05
N PHE A 3 3.04 -3.43 -49.17
CA PHE A 3 4.22 -2.68 -48.73
C PHE A 3 4.28 -1.28 -49.34
N LYS A 4 3.84 -1.13 -50.61
CA LYS A 4 3.74 0.16 -51.29
C LYS A 4 2.76 1.12 -50.59
N THR A 5 1.65 0.60 -50.07
CA THR A 5 0.65 1.41 -49.35
C THR A 5 1.18 1.87 -47.99
N LEU A 6 1.94 1.02 -47.31
CA LEU A 6 2.55 1.33 -46.02
C LEU A 6 3.67 2.37 -46.16
N HIS A 7 4.51 2.23 -47.18
CA HIS A 7 5.58 3.19 -47.48
C HIS A 7 5.02 4.58 -47.81
N LYS A 8 3.92 4.64 -48.59
CA LYS A 8 3.26 5.92 -48.91
C LYS A 8 2.74 6.63 -47.65
N LYS A 9 2.07 5.91 -46.75
CA LYS A 9 1.61 6.47 -45.46
C LYS A 9 2.76 6.91 -44.56
N TYR A 10 3.88 6.18 -44.56
CA TYR A 10 5.07 6.55 -43.79
C TYR A 10 5.68 7.87 -44.28
N VAL A 11 5.77 8.07 -45.60
CA VAL A 11 6.27 9.32 -46.19
C VAL A 11 5.32 10.50 -45.91
N GLU A 12 4.01 10.29 -45.98
CA GLU A 12 3.01 11.30 -45.62
C GLU A 12 3.12 11.73 -44.15
N LEU A 13 3.28 10.78 -43.23
CA LEU A 13 3.49 11.05 -41.80
C LEU A 13 4.82 11.77 -41.51
N LEU A 14 5.89 11.44 -42.25
CA LEU A 14 7.16 12.13 -42.14
C LEU A 14 7.02 13.61 -42.52
N LEU A 15 6.34 13.89 -43.64
CA LEU A 15 6.09 15.26 -44.11
C LEU A 15 5.27 16.07 -43.09
N GLU A 16 4.21 15.47 -42.54
CA GLU A 16 3.38 16.09 -41.51
C GLU A 16 4.19 16.38 -40.22
N ASN A 17 5.04 15.45 -39.80
CA ASN A 17 5.90 15.63 -38.63
C ASN A 17 6.89 16.80 -38.81
N THR A 18 7.47 16.96 -40.01
CA THR A 18 8.30 18.13 -40.32
C THR A 18 7.53 19.44 -40.26
N LYS A 19 6.32 19.50 -40.83
CA LYS A 19 5.48 20.72 -40.76
C LYS A 19 5.16 21.12 -39.32
N LEU A 20 4.77 20.16 -38.48
CA LEU A 20 4.46 20.40 -37.07
C LEU A 20 5.69 20.89 -36.28
N LYS A 21 6.89 20.38 -36.60
CA LYS A 21 8.14 20.85 -35.98
C LYS A 21 8.47 22.29 -36.37
N ASP A 22 8.25 22.66 -37.63
CA ASP A 22 8.47 24.03 -38.09
C ASP A 22 7.45 25.01 -37.46
N GLU A 23 6.20 24.58 -37.30
CA GLU A 23 5.16 25.36 -36.63
C GLU A 23 5.47 25.56 -35.14
N LEU A 24 5.92 24.51 -34.44
CA LEU A 24 6.39 24.61 -33.06
C LEU A 24 7.60 25.56 -32.92
N LYS A 25 8.49 25.58 -33.92
CA LYS A 25 9.63 26.51 -33.94
C LYS A 25 9.16 27.96 -34.12
N ARG A 26 8.17 28.21 -34.99
CA ARG A 26 7.56 29.54 -35.14
C ARG A 26 6.84 30.01 -33.87
N LEU A 27 6.06 29.14 -33.24
CA LEU A 27 5.33 29.46 -32.01
C LEU A 27 6.28 29.78 -30.85
N LYS A 28 7.40 29.04 -30.73
CA LYS A 28 8.44 29.35 -29.73
C LYS A 28 9.08 30.72 -29.95
N ILE A 29 9.39 31.08 -31.20
CA ILE A 29 9.94 32.40 -31.54
C ILE A 29 8.94 33.52 -31.20
N HIS A 30 7.63 33.26 -31.37
CA HIS A 30 6.60 34.24 -31.06
C HIS A 30 6.45 34.44 -29.55
N LEU A 31 6.48 33.34 -28.78
CA LEU A 31 6.43 33.36 -27.32
C LEU A 31 7.66 34.04 -26.70
N ASP A 32 8.85 33.80 -27.25
CA ASP A 32 10.08 34.46 -26.79
C ASP A 32 10.08 35.97 -27.12
N LYS A 33 9.38 36.42 -28.16
CA LYS A 33 9.19 37.86 -28.45
C LYS A 33 8.21 38.52 -27.49
N GLU A 34 7.12 37.86 -27.12
CA GLU A 34 6.17 38.39 -26.12
C GLU A 34 6.77 38.45 -24.71
N LEU A 35 7.63 37.49 -24.35
CA LEU A 35 8.31 37.48 -23.05
C LEU A 35 9.42 38.56 -22.95
N ASN A 36 10.11 38.86 -24.05
CA ASN A 36 11.17 39.88 -24.08
C ASN A 36 10.65 41.33 -24.19
N CYS A 37 9.39 41.57 -24.59
CA CYS A 37 8.79 42.91 -24.59
C CYS A 37 8.30 43.36 -23.19
N ASN A 38 8.10 42.43 -22.24
CA ASN A 38 7.51 42.72 -20.93
C ASN A 38 8.54 42.81 -19.79
N GLN A 39 9.83 42.92 -20.08
CA GLN A 39 10.89 43.03 -19.07
C GLN A 39 11.85 44.19 -19.33
N ILE A 40 11.37 45.40 -19.61
CA ILE A 40 12.15 46.63 -19.39
C ILE A 40 11.21 47.75 -18.87
N SER A 41 11.67 48.41 -17.80
CA SER A 41 11.22 49.63 -17.11
C SER A 41 10.08 49.55 -16.07
N ASP A 42 10.52 49.57 -14.81
CA ASP A 42 9.78 49.90 -13.59
C ASP A 42 9.28 51.36 -13.56
N GLY A 43 8.11 51.53 -12.92
CA GLY A 43 7.72 52.73 -12.18
C GLY A 43 6.91 53.77 -12.95
N PHE A 44 5.60 53.88 -12.70
CA PHE A 44 4.88 55.15 -12.42
C PHE A 44 3.40 54.92 -12.09
N THR A 45 2.91 55.64 -11.07
CA THR A 45 1.54 55.74 -10.58
C THR A 45 0.63 56.51 -11.55
N ILE A 46 -0.61 56.08 -11.84
CA ILE A 46 -1.66 56.98 -12.35
C ILE A 46 -3.06 56.63 -11.82
N GLN A 47 -3.58 57.53 -10.98
CA GLN A 47 -4.99 57.87 -10.85
C GLN A 47 -5.31 58.95 -11.91
N LYS A 48 -6.55 58.94 -12.46
CA LYS A 48 -7.23 60.02 -13.22
C LYS A 48 -6.66 60.29 -14.65
N ILE A 49 -7.38 60.67 -15.71
CA ILE A 49 -8.77 61.10 -15.97
C ILE A 49 -8.94 61.19 -17.51
N ILE A 50 -10.06 60.66 -18.05
CA ILE A 50 -11.05 61.26 -18.98
C ILE A 50 -10.66 61.77 -20.40
N SER A 51 -11.54 61.39 -21.35
CA SER A 51 -11.95 62.04 -22.63
C SER A 51 -10.99 61.91 -23.83
N TYR A 52 -11.42 61.59 -25.04
CA TYR A 52 -12.56 62.09 -25.82
C TYR A 52 -13.03 61.07 -26.89
N HIS A 53 -14.25 61.32 -27.40
CA HIS A 53 -14.91 60.86 -28.63
C HIS A 53 -15.99 59.77 -28.50
N THR A 54 -17.25 60.15 -28.24
CA THR A 54 -18.36 60.54 -29.16
C THR A 54 -19.03 59.36 -29.88
N GLU A 55 -20.32 59.20 -29.57
CA GLU A 55 -21.34 58.31 -30.17
C GLU A 55 -21.61 58.66 -31.66
N PRO A 56 -22.38 57.84 -32.41
CA PRO A 56 -23.84 57.80 -32.27
C PRO A 56 -24.50 56.39 -32.28
N GLU A 57 -25.61 56.30 -31.52
CA GLU A 57 -26.92 55.69 -31.82
C GLU A 57 -27.02 54.25 -32.38
N SER A 58 -28.01 53.41 -32.09
CA SER A 58 -29.07 53.30 -31.08
C SER A 58 -29.85 52.02 -31.47
N SER A 59 -29.96 51.02 -30.59
CA SER A 59 -31.08 50.06 -30.63
C SER A 59 -31.13 49.23 -29.35
N VAL A 60 -32.09 49.56 -28.49
CA VAL A 60 -32.52 48.80 -27.30
C VAL A 60 -33.39 47.63 -27.78
N PRO A 61 -33.27 46.41 -27.21
CA PRO A 61 -34.24 46.02 -26.18
C PRO A 61 -33.72 45.15 -25.02
N LYS A 62 -34.18 45.54 -23.82
CA LYS A 62 -34.61 44.71 -22.67
C LYS A 62 -33.58 43.83 -21.96
N ALA A 63 -33.12 44.35 -20.83
CA ALA A 63 -32.59 43.57 -19.73
C ALA A 63 -33.69 42.68 -19.12
N GLU A 64 -33.44 41.37 -19.08
CA GLU A 64 -34.18 40.44 -18.25
C GLU A 64 -33.77 40.64 -16.78
N ILE A 65 -34.79 40.82 -15.95
CA ILE A 65 -34.69 40.93 -14.50
C ILE A 65 -34.42 39.51 -13.97
N GLU A 66 -33.17 39.21 -13.65
CA GLU A 66 -32.85 38.04 -12.81
C GLU A 66 -33.39 38.30 -11.40
N SER A 67 -34.52 37.66 -11.09
CA SER A 67 -35.11 37.66 -9.76
C SER A 67 -34.12 37.14 -8.72
N SER A 68 -33.72 38.05 -7.82
CA SER A 68 -32.99 37.75 -6.60
C SER A 68 -33.78 36.78 -5.73
N THR A 69 -33.42 35.50 -5.73
CA THR A 69 -33.91 34.56 -4.73
C THR A 69 -33.20 34.85 -3.42
N SER A 70 -33.92 35.44 -2.48
CA SER A 70 -33.52 35.55 -1.08
C SER A 70 -33.12 34.18 -0.54
N ASN A 71 -31.85 33.99 -0.15
CA ASN A 71 -31.40 32.78 0.54
C ASN A 71 -32.06 32.71 1.93
N LYS A 72 -33.24 32.08 2.00
CA LYS A 72 -33.97 31.84 3.24
C LYS A 72 -33.16 30.87 4.11
N ILE A 73 -32.70 31.32 5.28
CA ILE A 73 -31.95 30.48 6.23
C ILE A 73 -32.90 29.44 6.82
N ILE A 74 -32.62 28.16 6.58
CA ILE A 74 -33.43 27.04 7.09
C ILE A 74 -32.96 26.71 8.51
N ASN A 75 -33.88 26.59 9.45
CA ASN A 75 -33.60 26.34 10.88
C ASN A 75 -34.59 25.33 11.47
N LYS A 76 -34.50 25.04 12.78
CA LYS A 76 -35.37 24.06 13.45
C LYS A 76 -36.86 24.37 13.39
N ARG A 77 -37.25 25.62 13.12
CA ARG A 77 -38.65 26.07 12.96
C ARG A 77 -39.14 26.06 11.50
N SER A 78 -38.26 25.88 10.52
CA SER A 78 -38.63 25.78 9.10
C SER A 78 -39.50 24.57 8.79
N ASP A 79 -40.16 24.58 7.63
CA ASP A 79 -41.03 23.49 7.20
C ASP A 79 -40.24 22.18 7.01
N ALA A 80 -40.92 21.05 7.20
CA ALA A 80 -40.31 19.73 7.06
C ALA A 80 -39.80 19.48 5.63
N GLY A 81 -40.53 19.93 4.60
CA GLY A 81 -40.13 19.82 3.21
C GLY A 81 -38.87 20.65 2.90
N GLU A 82 -38.78 21.87 3.42
CA GLU A 82 -37.57 22.71 3.29
C GLU A 82 -36.34 22.04 3.89
N LYS A 83 -36.48 21.43 5.08
CA LYS A 83 -35.38 20.69 5.75
C LYS A 83 -34.94 19.45 4.97
N ILE A 84 -35.88 18.70 4.40
CA ILE A 84 -35.59 17.52 3.57
C ILE A 84 -34.81 17.94 2.31
N LYS A 85 -35.26 19.00 1.63
CA LYS A 85 -34.58 19.55 0.45
C LYS A 85 -33.16 20.03 0.78
N LEU A 86 -32.97 20.71 1.91
CA LEU A 86 -31.63 21.09 2.39
C LEU A 86 -30.74 19.86 2.61
N PHE A 87 -31.25 18.84 3.31
CA PHE A 87 -30.53 17.60 3.59
C PHE A 87 -30.08 16.92 2.30
N MET A 88 -31.01 16.74 1.35
CA MET A 88 -30.70 16.17 0.03
C MET A 88 -29.76 17.04 -0.79
N SER A 89 -29.70 18.36 -0.55
CA SER A 89 -28.77 19.24 -1.26
C SER A 89 -27.30 19.08 -0.84
N LEU A 90 -27.06 18.50 0.35
CA LEU A 90 -25.75 18.28 0.95
C LEU A 90 -25.32 16.82 0.81
N PHE A 91 -26.17 15.88 1.26
CA PHE A 91 -25.89 14.44 1.21
C PHE A 91 -26.33 13.86 -0.13
N LYS A 92 -25.64 14.28 -1.21
CA LYS A 92 -25.87 13.81 -2.58
C LYS A 92 -24.94 12.66 -2.94
N GLY A 93 -25.48 11.67 -3.63
CA GLY A 93 -24.78 10.48 -4.08
C GLY A 93 -25.62 9.83 -5.18
N ARG A 94 -25.59 8.50 -5.27
CA ARG A 94 -26.47 7.76 -6.18
C ARG A 94 -27.93 8.01 -5.85
N GLU A 95 -28.70 8.40 -6.86
CA GLU A 95 -30.15 8.62 -6.74
C GLU A 95 -30.94 7.35 -7.06
N ASP A 96 -30.36 6.44 -7.85
CA ASP A 96 -30.99 5.20 -8.32
C ASP A 96 -31.09 4.11 -7.24
N VAL A 97 -30.27 4.19 -6.19
CA VAL A 97 -30.25 3.22 -5.10
C VAL A 97 -29.70 3.81 -3.81
N TYR A 98 -30.30 3.44 -2.68
CA TYR A 98 -29.75 3.70 -1.35
C TYR A 98 -29.60 2.41 -0.53
N ALA A 99 -28.83 2.47 0.54
CA ALA A 99 -28.60 1.33 1.42
C ALA A 99 -29.57 1.34 2.60
N LYS A 100 -30.11 0.19 2.98
CA LYS A 100 -30.90 0.01 4.21
C LYS A 100 -30.10 -0.79 5.23
N ARG A 101 -30.10 -0.33 6.48
CA ARG A 101 -29.51 -1.08 7.58
C ARG A 101 -30.40 -2.28 7.95
N TRP A 102 -29.76 -3.42 8.19
CA TRP A 102 -30.38 -4.60 8.78
C TRP A 102 -29.62 -5.01 10.04
N GLU A 103 -30.32 -5.64 10.98
CA GLU A 103 -29.76 -6.15 12.22
C GLU A 103 -30.33 -7.55 12.47
N ASN A 104 -29.45 -8.50 12.76
CA ASN A 104 -29.81 -9.85 13.14
C ASN A 104 -29.49 -10.06 14.62
N LYS A 105 -30.53 -9.99 15.45
CA LYS A 105 -30.42 -10.08 16.92
C LYS A 105 -29.92 -11.44 17.41
N SER A 106 -30.16 -12.54 16.68
CA SER A 106 -29.75 -13.87 17.12
C SER A 106 -28.26 -14.16 16.89
N LYS A 107 -27.64 -13.46 15.93
CA LYS A 107 -26.21 -13.58 15.61
C LYS A 107 -25.39 -12.36 16.04
N GLU A 108 -26.02 -11.39 16.71
CA GLU A 108 -25.41 -10.09 17.05
C GLU A 108 -24.70 -9.41 15.86
N THR A 109 -25.20 -9.62 14.65
CA THR A 109 -24.61 -9.06 13.42
C THR A 109 -25.49 -7.96 12.86
N ALA A 110 -24.86 -6.96 12.27
CA ALA A 110 -25.57 -5.89 11.58
C ALA A 110 -24.80 -5.46 10.34
N GLY A 111 -25.52 -4.89 9.38
CA GLY A 111 -24.91 -4.44 8.14
C GLY A 111 -25.83 -3.54 7.34
N TYR A 112 -25.39 -3.23 6.13
CA TYR A 112 -26.16 -2.47 5.15
C TYR A 112 -26.26 -3.30 3.87
N SER A 113 -27.42 -3.23 3.21
CA SER A 113 -27.65 -3.81 1.89
C SER A 113 -28.32 -2.80 0.97
N PRO A 114 -28.12 -2.88 -0.35
CA PRO A 114 -28.91 -2.10 -1.31
C PRO A 114 -30.40 -2.35 -1.07
N HIS A 115 -31.18 -1.28 -0.94
CA HIS A 115 -32.59 -1.39 -0.67
C HIS A 115 -33.36 -1.72 -1.95
N CYS A 116 -34.06 -2.85 -1.94
CA CYS A 116 -34.72 -3.41 -3.10
C CYS A 116 -36.14 -3.83 -2.71
N ASN A 117 -37.12 -3.47 -3.53
CA ASN A 117 -38.52 -3.89 -3.37
C ASN A 117 -38.68 -5.41 -3.42
N ASN A 118 -37.81 -6.09 -4.16
CA ASN A 118 -37.84 -7.54 -4.29
C ASN A 118 -37.06 -8.26 -3.18
N GLU A 119 -36.47 -7.55 -2.22
CA GLU A 119 -35.68 -8.14 -1.14
C GLU A 119 -36.47 -9.21 -0.36
N TRP A 120 -35.91 -10.42 -0.27
CA TRP A 120 -36.49 -11.61 0.37
C TRP A 120 -37.83 -12.12 -0.19
N LYS A 121 -38.31 -11.63 -1.34
CA LYS A 121 -39.49 -12.21 -2.01
C LYS A 121 -39.19 -13.63 -2.51
N PRO A 122 -39.92 -14.67 -2.06
CA PRO A 122 -39.73 -16.05 -2.51
C PRO A 122 -39.85 -16.17 -4.03
N GLY A 123 -38.99 -16.97 -4.66
CA GLY A 123 -38.96 -17.16 -6.12
C GLY A 123 -38.36 -16.00 -6.93
N ILE A 124 -38.26 -14.79 -6.37
CA ILE A 124 -37.74 -13.60 -7.08
C ILE A 124 -36.33 -13.25 -6.61
N CYS A 125 -36.13 -13.12 -5.30
CA CYS A 125 -34.85 -12.76 -4.72
C CYS A 125 -34.12 -14.00 -4.18
N GLN A 126 -32.91 -14.20 -4.69
CA GLN A 126 -32.10 -15.38 -4.38
C GLN A 126 -31.01 -15.09 -3.34
N LYS A 127 -31.19 -14.08 -2.46
CA LYS A 127 -30.26 -13.86 -1.34
C LYS A 127 -30.28 -15.08 -0.40
N PRO A 128 -29.14 -15.52 0.15
CA PRO A 128 -27.79 -14.96 -0.01
C PRO A 128 -26.98 -15.57 -1.19
N LYS A 129 -27.57 -16.45 -2.02
CA LYS A 129 -26.86 -17.20 -3.06
C LYS A 129 -26.26 -16.30 -4.16
N ILE A 130 -26.94 -15.21 -4.53
CA ILE A 130 -26.50 -14.27 -5.58
C ILE A 130 -26.34 -12.86 -5.01
N LYS A 131 -25.28 -12.14 -5.43
CA LYS A 131 -25.07 -10.72 -5.09
C LYS A 131 -26.10 -9.83 -5.78
N CYS A 132 -26.59 -8.80 -5.09
CA CYS A 132 -27.54 -7.83 -5.66
C CYS A 132 -27.09 -7.23 -6.99
N SER A 133 -25.79 -6.96 -7.15
CA SER A 133 -25.18 -6.43 -8.38
C SER A 133 -25.34 -7.34 -9.61
N LEU A 134 -25.56 -8.64 -9.41
CA LEU A 134 -25.67 -9.66 -10.46
C LEU A 134 -27.10 -10.22 -10.57
N CYS A 135 -28.03 -9.72 -9.75
CA CYS A 135 -29.41 -10.19 -9.79
C CYS A 135 -30.11 -9.66 -11.06
N GLN A 136 -30.88 -10.49 -11.76
CA GLN A 136 -31.65 -10.04 -12.93
C GLN A 136 -33.00 -9.39 -12.53
N ASN A 137 -33.48 -9.66 -11.31
CA ASN A 137 -34.74 -9.14 -10.76
C ASN A 137 -34.53 -7.91 -9.86
N GLN A 138 -33.55 -7.06 -10.19
CA GLN A 138 -33.25 -5.84 -9.43
C GLN A 138 -34.44 -4.86 -9.53
N ASP A 139 -34.94 -4.42 -8.38
CA ASP A 139 -35.95 -3.37 -8.25
C ASP A 139 -35.52 -2.44 -7.11
N PHE A 140 -34.44 -1.72 -7.34
CA PHE A 140 -33.84 -0.83 -6.34
C PHE A 140 -34.69 0.42 -6.14
N LEU A 141 -34.80 0.82 -4.87
CA LEU A 141 -35.56 2.00 -4.51
C LEU A 141 -34.67 3.26 -4.59
N PRO A 142 -35.15 4.33 -5.25
CA PRO A 142 -34.40 5.57 -5.37
C PRO A 142 -34.34 6.34 -4.04
N LEU A 143 -33.27 7.12 -3.85
CA LEU A 143 -33.12 8.00 -2.68
C LEU A 143 -33.91 9.30 -2.89
N ASN A 144 -35.21 9.28 -2.59
CA ASN A 144 -36.11 10.41 -2.77
C ASN A 144 -36.52 11.08 -1.43
N GLU A 145 -37.34 12.13 -1.50
CA GLU A 145 -37.82 12.87 -0.32
C GLU A 145 -38.55 11.96 0.70
N LEU A 146 -39.29 10.96 0.23
CA LEU A 146 -40.00 10.00 1.10
C LEU A 146 -39.01 9.12 1.88
N ALA A 147 -37.95 8.63 1.24
CA ALA A 147 -36.91 7.84 1.89
C ALA A 147 -36.16 8.67 2.96
N ILE A 148 -35.85 9.93 2.65
CA ILE A 148 -35.20 10.85 3.58
C ILE A 148 -36.12 11.23 4.75
N ASP A 149 -37.39 11.52 4.51
CA ASP A 149 -38.37 11.75 5.58
C ASP A 149 -38.48 10.53 6.50
N ALA A 150 -38.56 9.33 5.92
CA ALA A 150 -38.62 8.09 6.67
C ALA A 150 -37.36 7.85 7.51
N HIS A 151 -36.17 8.12 6.96
CA HIS A 151 -34.90 8.06 7.70
C HIS A 151 -34.84 9.04 8.87
N LEU A 152 -35.14 10.32 8.61
CA LEU A 152 -35.11 11.37 9.62
C LEU A 152 -36.14 11.10 10.72
N ARG A 153 -37.35 10.68 10.39
CA ARG A 153 -38.39 10.38 11.38
C ARG A 153 -38.27 8.98 11.99
N GLY A 154 -37.44 8.10 11.43
CA GLY A 154 -37.36 6.70 11.82
C GLY A 154 -38.61 5.89 11.49
N ARG A 155 -39.39 6.30 10.47
CA ARG A 155 -40.59 5.57 10.03
C ARG A 155 -40.18 4.18 9.56
N GLN A 156 -40.96 3.17 9.96
CA GLN A 156 -40.69 1.76 9.63
C GLN A 156 -39.28 1.28 10.07
N GLY A 157 -38.66 1.95 11.05
CA GLY A 157 -37.30 1.64 11.51
C GLY A 157 -36.21 1.92 10.47
N LEU A 158 -36.49 2.75 9.44
CA LEU A 158 -35.55 2.97 8.35
C LEU A 158 -34.29 3.72 8.81
N ILE A 159 -33.12 3.10 8.58
CA ILE A 159 -31.81 3.74 8.68
C ILE A 159 -31.18 3.62 7.29
N ALA A 160 -31.15 4.73 6.57
CA ALA A 160 -30.61 4.83 5.24
C ALA A 160 -29.10 5.11 5.26
N GLY A 161 -28.40 4.55 4.28
CA GLY A 161 -27.03 4.91 3.92
C GLY A 161 -26.98 5.32 2.45
N ILE A 162 -25.96 6.07 2.09
CA ILE A 162 -25.78 6.64 0.77
C ILE A 162 -24.52 6.10 0.11
N TYR A 163 -24.60 5.85 -1.21
CA TYR A 163 -23.47 5.54 -2.06
C TYR A 163 -22.94 6.86 -2.66
N PRO A 164 -21.78 7.38 -2.23
CA PRO A 164 -21.31 8.71 -2.60
C PRO A 164 -20.67 8.78 -3.99
N LEU A 165 -20.21 7.64 -4.54
CA LEU A 165 -19.56 7.59 -5.84
C LEU A 165 -20.61 7.41 -6.95
N LEU A 166 -20.64 8.35 -7.89
CA LEU A 166 -21.53 8.34 -9.04
C LEU A 166 -20.99 7.42 -10.16
N ALA A 167 -21.83 7.12 -11.14
CA ALA A 167 -21.48 6.26 -12.26
C ALA A 167 -20.40 6.86 -13.19
N ASP A 168 -20.25 8.17 -13.19
CA ASP A 168 -19.23 8.94 -13.92
C ASP A 168 -17.94 9.16 -13.11
N GLU A 169 -17.76 8.42 -12.01
CA GLU A 169 -16.56 8.46 -11.15
C GLU A 169 -16.38 9.81 -10.39
N THR A 170 -17.45 10.60 -10.27
CA THR A 170 -17.48 11.83 -9.49
C THR A 170 -18.22 11.67 -8.15
N CYS A 171 -18.08 12.65 -7.26
CA CYS A 171 -18.81 12.72 -5.99
C CYS A 171 -19.16 14.16 -5.58
N TRP A 172 -20.18 14.32 -4.73
CA TRP A 172 -20.64 15.62 -4.23
C TRP A 172 -20.09 15.99 -2.85
N PHE A 173 -19.48 15.03 -2.16
CA PHE A 173 -18.84 15.24 -0.88
C PHE A 173 -17.67 14.26 -0.70
N LEU A 174 -16.81 14.59 0.26
CA LEU A 174 -15.86 13.68 0.86
C LEU A 174 -16.21 13.56 2.35
N ALA A 175 -16.34 12.34 2.86
CA ALA A 175 -16.34 12.09 4.30
C ALA A 175 -15.09 11.32 4.71
N ILE A 176 -14.51 11.69 5.85
CA ILE A 176 -13.39 10.99 6.48
C ILE A 176 -13.89 10.42 7.80
N ASP A 177 -13.73 9.12 7.96
CA ASP A 177 -14.20 8.38 9.12
C ASP A 177 -13.09 8.20 10.16
N PHE A 178 -13.40 8.62 11.40
CA PHE A 178 -12.53 8.56 12.56
C PHE A 178 -13.20 7.68 13.61
N ASP A 179 -12.91 6.39 13.52
CA ASP A 179 -13.20 5.39 14.53
C ASP A 179 -11.94 5.07 15.37
N ASP A 180 -12.14 4.42 16.53
CA ASP A 180 -11.14 3.94 17.49
C ASP A 180 -10.79 4.91 18.64
N GLU A 181 -10.01 4.39 19.61
CA GLU A 181 -9.52 5.17 20.75
C GLU A 181 -8.73 6.39 20.29
N GLY A 182 -9.09 7.56 20.84
CA GLY A 182 -8.43 8.82 20.52
C GLY A 182 -9.01 9.59 19.34
N TRP A 183 -10.11 9.12 18.72
CA TRP A 183 -10.79 9.80 17.60
C TRP A 183 -11.07 11.28 17.85
N GLN A 184 -11.50 11.67 19.07
CA GLN A 184 -11.79 13.07 19.43
C GLN A 184 -10.58 13.98 19.19
N LYS A 185 -9.43 13.43 19.51
CA LYS A 185 -8.16 14.11 19.58
C LYS A 185 -7.56 14.16 18.16
N ASP A 186 -7.86 13.17 17.31
CA ASP A 186 -7.55 13.14 15.88
C ASP A 186 -8.44 14.12 15.08
N ILE A 187 -9.76 14.11 15.29
CA ILE A 187 -10.71 15.00 14.61
C ILE A 187 -10.48 16.47 15.01
N MET A 188 -10.10 16.74 16.25
CA MET A 188 -9.72 18.09 16.69
C MET A 188 -8.47 18.58 15.95
N THR A 189 -7.47 17.73 15.78
CA THR A 189 -6.28 18.05 14.97
C THR A 189 -6.68 18.36 13.52
N LEU A 190 -7.59 17.58 12.94
CA LEU A 190 -8.10 17.85 11.59
C LEU A 190 -8.86 19.19 11.52
N ARG A 191 -9.68 19.52 12.54
CA ARG A 191 -10.38 20.82 12.63
C ARG A 191 -9.41 22.00 12.70
N GLU A 192 -8.35 21.91 13.49
CA GLU A 192 -7.33 22.96 13.56
C GLU A 192 -6.64 23.19 12.20
N VAL A 193 -6.33 22.10 11.48
CA VAL A 193 -5.79 22.17 10.12
C VAL A 193 -6.79 22.83 9.18
N CYS A 194 -8.06 22.42 9.24
CA CYS A 194 -9.10 23.02 8.42
C CYS A 194 -9.26 24.51 8.74
N SER A 195 -9.27 24.91 10.01
CA SER A 195 -9.35 26.31 10.44
C SER A 195 -8.19 27.15 9.91
N LEU A 196 -6.94 26.63 9.99
CA LEU A 196 -5.74 27.29 9.46
C LEU A 196 -5.87 27.64 7.97
N PHE A 197 -6.40 26.71 7.17
CA PHE A 197 -6.57 26.88 5.73
C PHE A 197 -7.96 27.44 5.36
N LYS A 198 -8.76 27.87 6.35
CA LYS A 198 -10.12 28.40 6.18
C LYS A 198 -11.06 27.43 5.43
N ILE A 199 -10.92 26.14 5.72
CA ILE A 199 -11.67 25.04 5.13
C ILE A 199 -12.90 24.74 5.99
N PRO A 200 -14.14 24.90 5.49
CA PRO A 200 -15.34 24.44 6.19
C PRO A 200 -15.34 22.92 6.35
N ILE A 201 -15.56 22.48 7.59
CA ILE A 201 -15.66 21.08 7.98
C ILE A 201 -16.90 20.92 8.84
N ALA A 202 -17.74 19.94 8.52
CA ALA A 202 -18.85 19.53 9.36
C ALA A 202 -18.51 18.21 10.05
N VAL A 203 -18.58 18.16 11.37
CA VAL A 203 -18.26 16.95 12.13
C VAL A 203 -19.52 16.36 12.72
N GLU A 204 -19.85 15.15 12.29
CA GLU A 204 -20.94 14.35 12.82
C GLU A 204 -20.37 13.33 13.81
N ARG A 205 -20.93 13.22 15.01
CA ARG A 205 -20.64 12.11 15.91
C ARG A 205 -21.26 10.83 15.35
N SER A 206 -20.52 9.73 15.32
CA SER A 206 -20.98 8.45 14.78
C SER A 206 -22.22 7.91 15.52
N ARG A 207 -22.90 6.93 14.91
CA ARG A 207 -24.09 6.29 15.50
C ARG A 207 -23.80 5.64 16.87
N SER A 208 -22.63 5.02 17.03
CA SER A 208 -22.22 4.37 18.28
C SER A 208 -21.78 5.39 19.34
N GLY A 209 -21.40 6.60 18.93
CA GLY A 209 -20.81 7.62 19.80
C GLY A 209 -19.29 7.46 19.99
N ASN A 210 -18.71 6.37 19.47
CA ASN A 210 -17.29 6.02 19.64
C ASN A 210 -16.44 6.41 18.42
N GLY A 211 -16.91 7.39 17.64
CA GLY A 211 -16.23 7.88 16.45
C GLY A 211 -16.89 9.14 15.91
N ALA A 212 -16.37 9.65 14.81
CA ALA A 212 -16.96 10.78 14.09
C ALA A 212 -16.63 10.77 12.60
N HIS A 213 -17.50 11.38 11.81
CA HIS A 213 -17.29 11.62 10.39
C HIS A 213 -17.03 13.10 10.15
N ALA A 214 -15.92 13.42 9.47
CA ALA A 214 -15.63 14.76 8.94
C ALA A 214 -16.15 14.88 7.51
N TRP A 215 -17.11 15.77 7.29
CA TRP A 215 -17.76 15.99 6.00
C TRP A 215 -17.26 17.27 5.32
N PHE A 216 -16.98 17.16 4.02
CA PHE A 216 -16.60 18.26 3.12
C PHE A 216 -17.52 18.21 1.90
N PHE A 217 -18.18 19.33 1.57
CA PHE A 217 -19.21 19.36 0.51
C PHE A 217 -18.77 20.19 -0.69
N PHE A 218 -19.17 19.77 -1.88
CA PHE A 218 -18.79 20.40 -3.15
C PHE A 218 -19.98 21.08 -3.84
N LYS A 219 -19.71 22.18 -4.55
CA LYS A 219 -20.70 22.99 -5.27
C LYS A 219 -21.16 22.29 -6.55
N HIS A 220 -20.24 21.60 -7.21
CA HIS A 220 -20.41 20.78 -8.39
C HIS A 220 -19.81 19.39 -8.12
N PRO A 221 -20.23 18.33 -8.82
CA PRO A 221 -19.59 17.03 -8.67
C PRO A 221 -18.12 17.15 -9.08
N VAL A 222 -17.23 16.58 -8.26
CA VAL A 222 -15.78 16.58 -8.52
C VAL A 222 -15.28 15.15 -8.72
N PRO A 223 -14.20 14.92 -9.48
CA PRO A 223 -13.61 13.59 -9.60
C PRO A 223 -13.28 13.00 -8.22
N ALA A 224 -13.68 11.75 -7.97
CA ALA A 224 -13.45 11.09 -6.68
C ALA A 224 -11.95 10.98 -6.34
N SER A 225 -11.10 10.84 -7.36
CA SER A 225 -9.65 10.87 -7.24
C SER A 225 -9.14 12.20 -6.66
N LEU A 226 -9.70 13.34 -7.10
CA LEU A 226 -9.33 14.67 -6.62
C LEU A 226 -9.83 14.90 -5.19
N ALA A 227 -11.07 14.50 -4.88
CA ALA A 227 -11.61 14.57 -3.52
C ALA A 227 -10.76 13.73 -2.54
N ARG A 228 -10.37 12.52 -2.92
CA ARG A 228 -9.49 11.67 -2.11
C ARG A 228 -8.09 12.24 -1.98
N LYS A 229 -7.54 12.86 -3.03
CA LYS A 229 -6.23 13.55 -2.97
C LYS A 229 -6.28 14.71 -1.97
N PHE A 230 -7.38 15.48 -1.96
CA PHE A 230 -7.64 16.52 -0.96
C PHE A 230 -7.68 15.94 0.46
N GLY A 231 -8.43 14.86 0.68
CA GLY A 231 -8.48 14.16 1.98
C GLY A 231 -7.11 13.65 2.43
N SER A 232 -6.34 13.03 1.53
CA SER A 232 -4.97 12.57 1.79
C SER A 232 -4.05 13.72 2.17
N ALA A 233 -4.10 14.86 1.47
CA ALA A 233 -3.29 16.03 1.79
C ALA A 233 -3.60 16.58 3.20
N LEU A 234 -4.88 16.68 3.56
CA LEU A 234 -5.31 17.10 4.89
C LEU A 234 -4.82 16.14 5.98
N LEU A 235 -4.98 14.84 5.79
CA LEU A 235 -4.50 13.84 6.75
C LEU A 235 -2.98 13.86 6.88
N THR A 236 -2.24 13.97 5.77
CA THR A 236 -0.77 14.07 5.80
C THR A 236 -0.31 15.28 6.62
N TYR A 237 -0.98 16.42 6.45
CA TYR A 237 -0.68 17.62 7.23
C TYR A 237 -1.09 17.45 8.70
N ALA A 238 -2.25 16.87 8.98
CA ALA A 238 -2.70 16.56 10.35
C ALA A 238 -1.74 15.59 11.07
N MET A 239 -1.22 14.57 10.37
CA MET A 239 -0.23 13.64 10.91
C MET A 239 1.08 14.32 11.30
N ASN A 240 1.46 15.43 10.66
CA ASN A 240 2.61 16.23 11.09
C ASN A 240 2.36 16.98 12.41
N ARG A 241 1.10 17.32 12.71
CA ARG A 241 0.72 17.89 14.02
C ARG A 241 0.51 16.81 15.08
N ARG A 242 0.22 15.58 14.66
CA ARG A 242 -0.08 14.46 15.55
C ARG A 242 0.30 13.11 14.93
N HIS A 243 1.41 12.52 15.37
CA HIS A 243 1.92 11.24 14.83
C HIS A 243 1.04 10.01 15.15
N LYS A 244 0.15 10.15 16.14
CA LYS A 244 -0.78 9.08 16.55
C LYS A 244 -1.89 8.83 15.55
N ILE A 245 -2.20 9.79 14.68
CA ILE A 245 -3.08 9.54 13.52
C ILE A 245 -2.41 8.43 12.70
N THR A 246 -3.13 7.33 12.46
CA THR A 246 -2.56 6.14 11.84
C THR A 246 -2.66 6.20 10.31
N PHE A 247 -1.83 5.42 9.62
CA PHE A 247 -1.92 5.31 8.16
C PHE A 247 -3.26 4.70 7.70
N LYS A 248 -4.00 4.00 8.57
CA LYS A 248 -5.34 3.47 8.24
C LYS A 248 -6.34 4.58 7.92
N SER A 249 -6.14 5.80 8.45
CA SER A 249 -7.01 6.93 8.17
C SER A 249 -7.06 7.30 6.68
N TYR A 250 -6.02 6.99 5.88
CA TYR A 250 -6.03 7.20 4.42
C TYR A 250 -6.99 6.28 3.65
N ASP A 251 -7.45 5.19 4.29
CA ASP A 251 -8.35 4.19 3.70
C ASP A 251 -9.81 4.42 4.13
N ARG A 252 -10.05 5.31 5.11
CA ARG A 252 -11.36 5.61 5.72
C ARG A 252 -12.08 6.78 5.04
N PHE A 253 -12.03 6.85 3.71
CA PHE A 253 -12.69 7.89 2.92
C PHE A 253 -14.03 7.41 2.35
N PHE A 254 -14.97 8.33 2.17
CA PHE A 254 -16.21 8.09 1.45
C PHE A 254 -16.37 9.19 0.40
N PRO A 255 -16.18 8.89 -0.90
CA PRO A 255 -15.86 7.56 -1.48
C PRO A 255 -14.44 7.06 -1.14
N ASN A 256 -14.24 5.73 -1.03
CA ASN A 256 -12.91 5.12 -0.76
C ASN A 256 -12.16 4.69 -2.01
N GLN A 257 -12.81 4.77 -3.18
CA GLN A 257 -12.30 4.32 -4.47
C GLN A 257 -12.48 5.41 -5.53
N ASP A 258 -11.65 5.38 -6.56
CA ASP A 258 -11.69 6.36 -7.65
C ASP A 258 -12.67 5.92 -8.75
N THR A 259 -12.91 4.61 -8.88
CA THR A 259 -13.69 4.01 -9.98
C THR A 259 -14.61 2.94 -9.44
N ILE A 260 -15.77 2.72 -10.08
CA ILE A 260 -16.69 1.63 -9.74
C ILE A 260 -16.47 0.43 -10.69
N PRO A 261 -16.23 -0.80 -10.18
CA PRO A 261 -16.25 -2.00 -11.00
C PRO A 261 -17.63 -2.20 -11.64
N LYS A 262 -17.71 -2.72 -12.88
CA LYS A 262 -19.01 -2.94 -13.57
C LYS A 262 -20.02 -3.68 -12.69
N GLY A 263 -21.22 -3.12 -12.54
CA GLY A 263 -22.31 -3.65 -11.71
C GLY A 263 -22.20 -3.33 -10.20
N GLY A 264 -21.13 -2.68 -9.75
CA GLY A 264 -20.96 -2.28 -8.35
C GLY A 264 -21.73 -1.01 -7.97
N PHE A 265 -21.94 -0.82 -6.65
CA PHE A 265 -22.53 0.39 -6.08
C PHE A 265 -21.50 1.35 -5.47
N GLY A 266 -20.26 0.87 -5.31
CA GLY A 266 -19.25 1.53 -4.49
C GLY A 266 -19.43 1.28 -2.98
N ASN A 267 -18.63 1.95 -2.17
CA ASN A 267 -18.73 1.91 -0.71
C ASN A 267 -19.87 2.83 -0.26
N LEU A 268 -20.41 2.61 0.93
CA LEU A 268 -21.53 3.39 1.46
C LEU A 268 -21.17 3.98 2.82
N ILE A 269 -21.77 5.12 3.13
CA ILE A 269 -21.73 5.74 4.46
C ILE A 269 -23.16 5.88 4.97
N ALA A 270 -23.37 5.69 6.27
CA ALA A 270 -24.68 5.90 6.89
C ALA A 270 -25.06 7.39 6.83
N LEU A 271 -26.33 7.70 6.55
CA LEU A 271 -26.79 9.08 6.59
C LEU A 271 -26.89 9.59 8.04
N PRO A 272 -26.56 10.87 8.29
CA PRO A 272 -26.62 11.48 9.62
C PRO A 272 -28.06 11.80 10.04
N LEU A 273 -28.25 12.20 11.30
CA LEU A 273 -29.53 12.57 11.90
C LEU A 273 -30.53 11.40 12.05
N GLN A 274 -30.01 10.21 12.33
CA GLN A 274 -30.81 9.00 12.58
C GLN A 274 -31.70 9.14 13.83
N LYS A 275 -33.03 8.99 13.70
CA LYS A 275 -33.99 9.24 14.80
C LYS A 275 -33.63 8.54 16.12
N ALA A 276 -33.25 7.27 16.08
CA ALA A 276 -32.93 6.49 17.27
C ALA A 276 -31.63 6.94 17.95
N ALA A 277 -30.56 7.14 17.17
CA ALA A 277 -29.26 7.57 17.69
C ALA A 277 -29.30 9.01 18.24
N ARG A 278 -30.11 9.88 17.62
CA ARG A 278 -30.30 11.27 18.07
C ARG A 278 -30.80 11.39 19.49
N LYS A 279 -31.55 10.41 20.01
CA LYS A 279 -32.00 10.39 21.42
C LYS A 279 -30.84 10.36 22.40
N TYR A 280 -29.69 9.84 21.99
CA TYR A 280 -28.47 9.71 22.79
C TYR A 280 -27.39 10.70 22.35
N ASN A 281 -27.75 11.78 21.66
CA ASN A 281 -26.80 12.75 21.11
C ASN A 281 -25.76 12.13 20.15
N ASN A 282 -26.14 11.08 19.44
CA ASN A 282 -25.34 10.42 18.40
C ASN A 282 -25.97 10.61 17.02
N SER A 283 -25.17 10.43 15.96
CA SER A 283 -25.55 10.77 14.58
C SER A 283 -26.05 12.22 14.45
N ILE A 284 -25.34 13.15 15.09
CA ILE A 284 -25.62 14.59 15.07
C ILE A 284 -24.33 15.37 14.87
N PHE A 285 -24.46 16.59 14.36
CA PHE A 285 -23.35 17.53 14.24
C PHE A 285 -23.02 18.16 15.58
N ILE A 286 -21.72 18.23 15.86
CA ILE A 286 -21.16 18.65 17.14
C ILE A 286 -20.23 19.85 16.98
N ASN A 287 -20.09 20.66 18.02
CA ASN A 287 -19.14 21.78 18.08
C ASN A 287 -17.72 21.32 18.45
N GLU A 288 -16.80 22.27 18.63
CA GLU A 288 -15.40 22.04 19.01
C GLU A 288 -15.25 21.34 20.37
N ASN A 289 -16.19 21.58 21.28
CA ASN A 289 -16.26 20.96 22.61
C ASN A 289 -16.98 19.60 22.60
N PHE A 290 -17.20 19.01 21.42
CA PHE A 290 -17.94 17.77 21.21
C PHE A 290 -19.39 17.80 21.70
N GLN A 291 -19.95 18.97 21.94
CA GLN A 291 -21.34 19.12 22.35
C GLN A 291 -22.27 19.18 21.12
N PRO A 292 -23.50 18.67 21.22
CA PRO A 292 -24.54 18.85 20.20
C PRO A 292 -24.71 20.31 19.80
N LEU A 293 -24.77 20.61 18.49
CA LEU A 293 -25.20 21.93 18.04
C LEU A 293 -26.70 22.12 18.32
N GLU A 294 -27.07 23.28 18.88
CA GLU A 294 -28.46 23.57 19.29
C GLU A 294 -29.45 23.50 18.13
N ASP A 295 -29.06 24.01 16.96
CA ASP A 295 -29.86 23.97 15.74
C ASP A 295 -29.06 23.31 14.62
N GLN A 296 -29.28 22.01 14.48
CA GLN A 296 -28.67 21.18 13.42
C GLN A 296 -28.99 21.72 12.02
N TRP A 297 -30.19 22.26 11.81
CA TRP A 297 -30.65 22.71 10.49
C TRP A 297 -30.05 24.05 10.12
N ALA A 298 -30.00 24.99 11.08
CA ALA A 298 -29.30 26.27 10.88
C ALA A 298 -27.82 26.05 10.57
N PHE A 299 -27.17 25.11 11.28
CA PHE A 299 -25.80 24.72 10.98
C PHE A 299 -25.66 24.16 9.56
N LEU A 300 -26.45 23.16 9.17
CA LEU A 300 -26.41 22.58 7.83
C LEU A 300 -26.65 23.65 6.74
N SER A 301 -27.58 24.59 6.97
CA SER A 301 -27.87 25.70 6.05
C SER A 301 -26.69 26.67 5.91
N SER A 302 -25.79 26.73 6.89
CA SER A 302 -24.62 27.62 6.89
C SER A 302 -23.38 26.99 6.24
N ILE A 303 -23.40 25.69 5.92
CA ILE A 303 -22.25 24.97 5.37
C ILE A 303 -21.89 25.54 4.00
N LYS A 304 -20.68 26.08 3.91
CA LYS A 304 -20.09 26.53 2.65
C LYS A 304 -19.59 25.32 1.84
N LYS A 305 -19.91 25.31 0.55
CA LYS A 305 -19.47 24.29 -0.41
C LYS A 305 -18.23 24.78 -1.18
N PHE A 306 -17.36 23.86 -1.57
CA PHE A 306 -16.17 24.17 -2.37
C PHE A 306 -16.36 23.93 -3.87
N SER A 307 -15.65 24.69 -4.70
CA SER A 307 -15.47 24.36 -6.12
C SER A 307 -14.24 23.49 -6.33
N GLU A 308 -14.11 22.92 -7.53
CA GLU A 308 -12.96 22.10 -7.91
C GLU A 308 -11.64 22.90 -7.89
N GLU A 309 -11.69 24.17 -8.29
CA GLU A 309 -10.54 25.08 -8.31
C GLU A 309 -10.01 25.32 -6.90
N ASN A 310 -10.91 25.56 -5.94
CA ASN A 310 -10.55 25.72 -4.53
C ASN A 310 -9.85 24.47 -3.99
N LEU A 311 -10.31 23.26 -4.37
CA LEU A 311 -9.65 22.01 -3.97
C LEU A 311 -8.21 21.94 -4.50
N LYS A 312 -8.00 22.24 -5.79
CA LYS A 312 -6.68 22.20 -6.43
C LYS A 312 -5.71 23.20 -5.79
N GLU A 313 -6.19 24.41 -5.49
CA GLU A 313 -5.41 25.46 -4.81
C GLU A 313 -5.04 25.07 -3.37
N ILE A 314 -5.98 24.48 -2.62
CA ILE A 314 -5.70 24.00 -1.26
C ILE A 314 -4.68 22.86 -1.30
N ILE A 315 -4.82 21.90 -2.22
CA ILE A 315 -3.87 20.79 -2.35
C ILE A 315 -2.46 21.32 -2.63
N SER A 316 -2.31 22.30 -3.55
CA SER A 316 -1.00 22.86 -3.87
C SER A 316 -0.38 23.62 -2.69
N LYS A 317 -1.19 24.31 -1.87
CA LYS A 317 -0.75 24.99 -0.64
C LYS A 317 -0.35 24.02 0.48
N ILE A 318 -1.14 22.97 0.70
CA ILE A 318 -0.94 22.03 1.82
C ILE A 318 0.21 21.05 1.52
N CYS A 319 0.31 20.58 0.27
CA CYS A 319 1.29 19.57 -0.10
C CYS A 319 1.76 19.75 -1.56
N PRO A 320 2.83 20.53 -1.80
CA PRO A 320 3.39 20.68 -3.14
C PRO A 320 4.12 19.39 -3.55
N GLY A 321 3.40 18.45 -4.17
CA GLY A 321 3.96 17.34 -4.94
C GLY A 321 3.45 15.94 -4.58
N ASN A 322 3.35 15.56 -3.30
CA ASN A 322 2.95 14.20 -2.90
C ASN A 322 1.99 14.20 -1.70
N GLU A 323 0.71 13.93 -1.96
CA GLU A 323 -0.37 13.93 -0.96
C GLU A 323 -0.22 12.90 0.15
N LEU A 324 0.65 11.89 -0.01
CA LEU A 324 0.93 10.88 1.00
C LEU A 324 2.18 11.20 1.81
N GLY A 325 2.90 12.28 1.50
CA GLY A 325 4.19 12.64 2.10
C GLY A 325 5.34 11.72 1.69
N ILE A 326 6.53 11.95 2.24
CA ILE A 326 7.72 11.12 1.98
C ILE A 326 7.53 9.76 2.66
N LEU A 327 7.77 8.70 1.90
CA LEU A 327 7.75 7.30 2.32
C LEU A 327 9.06 6.67 1.85
N LYS A 328 9.41 5.48 2.38
CA LYS A 328 10.56 4.72 1.89
C LYS A 328 10.35 4.37 0.42
N ASN A 329 11.36 4.64 -0.41
CA ASN A 329 11.31 4.32 -1.84
C ASN A 329 11.39 2.80 -2.03
N ASP A 330 10.63 2.31 -3.01
CA ASP A 330 10.57 0.88 -3.31
C ASP A 330 11.81 0.37 -4.05
N ASP A 331 12.59 1.20 -4.74
CA ASP A 331 13.57 0.72 -5.71
C ASP A 331 15.04 0.98 -5.36
N GLU A 332 15.86 -0.01 -5.72
CA GLU A 332 17.32 0.02 -5.86
C GLU A 332 17.85 1.07 -6.86
N LYS A 333 16.95 1.78 -7.54
CA LYS A 333 17.29 2.82 -8.50
C LYS A 333 17.37 4.15 -7.75
N ALA A 334 18.54 4.78 -7.83
CA ALA A 334 18.75 6.13 -7.32
C ALA A 334 17.60 7.05 -7.78
N PRO A 335 17.11 7.95 -6.91
CA PRO A 335 16.08 8.91 -7.29
C PRO A 335 16.52 9.64 -8.56
N LYS A 336 15.62 9.78 -9.52
CA LYS A 336 15.92 10.49 -10.77
C LYS A 336 16.28 11.94 -10.42
N PRO A 337 17.36 12.52 -10.97
CA PRO A 337 17.81 13.87 -10.58
C PRO A 337 16.76 14.98 -10.76
N TRP A 338 15.80 14.77 -11.66
CA TRP A 338 14.71 15.70 -11.96
C TRP A 338 13.46 15.50 -11.10
N GLU A 339 13.41 14.47 -10.25
CA GLU A 339 12.36 14.32 -9.25
C GLU A 339 12.71 15.21 -8.05
N SER A 340 11.93 16.28 -7.85
CA SER A 340 12.03 17.14 -6.68
C SER A 340 11.80 16.31 -5.42
N ILE A 341 12.87 15.92 -4.73
CA ILE A 341 12.81 15.38 -3.38
C ILE A 341 12.36 16.54 -2.48
N ILE A 342 11.07 16.55 -2.15
CA ILE A 342 10.48 17.53 -1.24
C ILE A 342 11.29 17.49 0.06
N LYS A 343 11.82 18.64 0.49
CA LYS A 343 12.45 18.78 1.81
C LYS A 343 11.34 18.68 2.85
N THR A 344 11.23 17.57 3.58
CA THR A 344 10.50 17.57 4.85
C THR A 344 11.09 18.69 5.71
N THR A 345 10.23 19.61 6.14
CA THR A 345 10.57 20.79 6.94
C THR A 345 10.84 20.38 8.39
N ILE A 346 11.81 19.50 8.63
CA ILE A 346 12.22 19.09 9.97
C ILE A 346 13.47 19.86 10.31
N ASN A 347 13.47 20.43 11.51
CA ASN A 347 14.54 21.27 12.00
C ASN A 347 15.18 20.61 13.21
N LYS A 348 16.39 21.07 13.57
CA LYS A 348 17.10 20.61 14.77
C LYS A 348 16.23 20.71 16.04
N ASN A 349 15.43 21.77 16.16
CA ASN A 349 14.55 22.03 17.31
C ASN A 349 13.37 21.05 17.44
N ASP A 350 13.13 20.20 16.44
CA ASP A 350 12.14 19.12 16.55
C ASP A 350 12.64 17.93 17.36
N PHE A 351 13.92 17.90 17.71
CA PHE A 351 14.57 16.84 18.44
C PHE A 351 15.22 17.39 19.73
N PRO A 352 15.39 16.56 20.75
CA PRO A 352 16.25 16.91 21.88
C PRO A 352 17.71 16.96 21.44
N GLU A 353 18.56 17.72 22.16
CA GLU A 353 19.99 17.83 21.84
C GLU A 353 20.71 16.48 21.87
N LYS A 354 20.29 15.62 22.80
CA LYS A 354 20.77 14.26 22.97
C LYS A 354 19.59 13.30 22.98
N ILE A 355 19.73 12.19 22.27
CA ILE A 355 18.77 11.10 22.26
C ILE A 355 19.50 9.78 22.55
N GLU A 356 18.91 8.93 23.39
CA GLU A 356 19.37 7.56 23.61
C GLU A 356 18.45 6.61 22.86
N ILE A 357 19.02 5.81 21.95
CA ILE A 357 18.29 4.81 21.17
C ILE A 357 18.71 3.44 21.65
N VAL A 358 17.73 2.61 22.02
CA VAL A 358 17.97 1.22 22.41
C VAL A 358 17.87 0.34 21.17
N LYS A 359 18.94 -0.40 20.87
CA LYS A 359 18.99 -1.38 19.78
C LYS A 359 18.80 -2.78 20.37
N ALA A 360 17.70 -3.44 20.04
CA ALA A 360 17.43 -4.83 20.42
C ALA A 360 16.85 -5.59 19.22
N ASN A 361 15.68 -6.22 19.33
CA ASN A 361 14.96 -6.77 18.18
C ASN A 361 14.53 -5.70 17.16
N MET A 362 14.34 -4.47 17.63
CA MET A 362 14.01 -3.27 16.86
C MET A 362 14.86 -2.09 17.38
N LEU A 363 14.74 -0.94 16.71
CA LEU A 363 15.25 0.34 17.19
C LEU A 363 14.17 1.03 18.01
N PHE A 364 14.39 1.17 19.31
CA PHE A 364 13.47 1.83 20.22
C PHE A 364 13.90 3.28 20.40
N ILE A 365 13.12 4.19 19.82
CA ILE A 365 13.37 5.63 19.84
C ILE A 365 12.43 6.26 20.87
N PRO A 366 12.94 6.90 21.94
CA PRO A 366 12.10 7.53 22.96
C PRO A 366 11.30 8.68 22.34
N LYS A 367 10.01 8.78 22.68
CA LYS A 367 9.14 9.86 22.18
C LYS A 367 9.40 11.19 22.90
N THR A 368 9.95 11.14 24.10
CA THR A 368 10.19 12.30 24.96
C THR A 368 11.11 13.31 24.27
N GLY A 369 10.67 14.57 24.22
CA GLY A 369 11.45 15.65 23.62
C GLY A 369 11.43 15.69 22.09
N ILE A 370 10.79 14.74 21.40
CA ILE A 370 10.65 14.76 19.95
C ILE A 370 9.29 15.34 19.55
N SER A 371 9.30 16.29 18.62
CA SER A 371 8.08 16.91 18.12
C SER A 371 7.22 15.91 17.35
N GLN A 372 5.91 16.18 17.27
CA GLN A 372 4.96 15.33 16.54
C GLN A 372 5.34 15.18 15.06
N ARG A 373 5.90 16.23 14.46
CA ARG A 373 6.36 16.24 13.06
C ARG A 373 7.57 15.34 12.87
N ALA A 374 8.56 15.42 13.75
CA ALA A 374 9.73 14.55 13.71
C ALA A 374 9.35 13.09 13.97
N MET A 375 8.38 12.83 14.87
CA MET A 375 7.85 11.48 15.09
C MET A 375 7.16 10.91 13.86
N ASN A 376 6.32 11.70 13.18
CA ASN A 376 5.70 11.27 11.93
C ASN A 376 6.75 10.94 10.87
N HIS A 377 7.83 11.74 10.76
CA HIS A 377 8.89 11.47 9.80
C HIS A 377 9.67 10.19 10.10
N LEU A 378 10.04 9.96 11.36
CA LEU A 378 10.69 8.71 11.78
C LEU A 378 9.80 7.50 11.48
N LYS A 379 8.49 7.58 11.76
CA LYS A 379 7.52 6.53 11.43
C LYS A 379 7.49 6.22 9.93
N ARG A 380 7.59 7.25 9.09
CA ARG A 380 7.60 7.13 7.63
C ARG A 380 8.85 6.48 7.05
N LEU A 381 9.97 6.44 7.78
CA LEU A 381 11.18 5.67 7.38
C LEU A 381 10.91 4.17 7.33
N ALA A 382 9.88 3.69 8.02
CA ALA A 382 9.44 2.31 8.04
C ALA A 382 8.10 2.10 7.32
N ALA A 383 7.72 3.02 6.41
CA ALA A 383 6.46 2.93 5.67
C ALA A 383 6.69 3.13 4.16
N PHE A 384 5.94 2.38 3.34
CA PHE A 384 6.03 2.41 1.87
C PHE A 384 4.65 2.24 1.22
N LYS A 385 4.54 2.56 -0.07
CA LYS A 385 3.29 2.44 -0.82
C LYS A 385 2.95 0.96 -1.01
N ASN A 386 1.70 0.56 -0.81
CA ASN A 386 1.28 -0.82 -1.10
C ASN A 386 0.99 -1.00 -2.60
N PRO A 387 1.85 -1.70 -3.38
CA PRO A 387 1.68 -1.78 -4.82
C PRO A 387 0.41 -2.55 -5.22
N GLU A 388 -0.04 -3.48 -4.37
CA GLU A 388 -1.30 -4.20 -4.59
C GLU A 388 -2.52 -3.28 -4.55
N PHE A 389 -2.53 -2.28 -3.67
CA PHE A 389 -3.60 -1.29 -3.63
C PHE A 389 -3.67 -0.51 -4.94
N TYR A 390 -2.54 0.07 -5.37
CA TYR A 390 -2.50 0.91 -6.57
C TYR A 390 -2.74 0.09 -7.84
N LYS A 391 -2.27 -1.16 -7.89
CA LYS A 391 -2.57 -2.08 -9.00
C LYS A 391 -4.05 -2.42 -9.05
N ALA A 392 -4.67 -2.77 -7.91
CA ALA A 392 -6.11 -3.02 -7.86
C ALA A 392 -6.91 -1.79 -8.30
N GLN A 393 -6.51 -0.60 -7.83
CA GLN A 393 -7.13 0.67 -8.23
C GLN A 393 -7.00 0.93 -9.74
N ALA A 394 -5.80 0.79 -10.31
CA ALA A 394 -5.57 1.00 -11.74
C ALA A 394 -6.33 -0.01 -12.62
N MET A 395 -6.48 -1.25 -12.14
CA MET A 395 -7.25 -2.31 -12.81
C MET A 395 -8.77 -2.21 -12.54
N ARG A 396 -9.25 -1.19 -11.81
CA ARG A 396 -10.65 -1.02 -11.40
C ARG A 396 -11.21 -2.21 -10.62
N LEU A 397 -10.36 -2.86 -9.83
CA LEU A 397 -10.69 -3.98 -8.95
C LEU A 397 -10.95 -3.49 -7.51
N PRO A 398 -11.65 -4.27 -6.66
CA PRO A 398 -11.90 -3.89 -5.28
C PRO A 398 -10.61 -3.68 -4.47
N THR A 399 -10.50 -2.49 -3.86
CA THR A 399 -9.42 -2.10 -2.94
C THR A 399 -9.73 -2.43 -1.48
N PHE A 400 -10.87 -3.08 -1.22
CA PHE A 400 -11.25 -3.54 0.12
C PHE A 400 -10.15 -4.43 0.72
N ASP A 401 -9.84 -4.18 1.99
CA ASP A 401 -8.80 -4.85 2.79
C ASP A 401 -7.36 -4.72 2.26
N LYS A 402 -7.11 -3.75 1.37
CA LYS A 402 -5.76 -3.41 0.91
C LYS A 402 -5.40 -2.04 1.46
N PRO A 403 -4.47 -1.92 2.42
CA PRO A 403 -4.08 -0.61 2.92
C PRO A 403 -3.29 0.14 1.84
N ARG A 404 -3.45 1.46 1.76
CA ARG A 404 -2.66 2.30 0.81
C ARG A 404 -1.18 2.38 1.12
N ILE A 405 -0.85 2.30 2.40
CA ILE A 405 0.51 2.41 2.94
C ILE A 405 0.72 1.23 3.88
N ILE A 406 1.80 0.48 3.66
CA ILE A 406 2.26 -0.54 4.59
C ILE A 406 3.27 0.12 5.52
N SER A 407 3.09 -0.07 6.83
CA SER A 407 3.98 0.46 7.87
C SER A 407 4.48 -0.68 8.73
N CYS A 408 5.80 -0.85 8.81
CA CYS A 408 6.47 -1.86 9.62
C CYS A 408 6.89 -1.33 11.00
N SER A 409 6.69 -0.04 11.30
CA SER A 409 6.91 0.52 12.64
C SER A 409 5.84 0.08 13.63
N ASP A 410 6.25 -0.18 14.86
CA ASP A 410 5.35 -0.37 15.99
C ASP A 410 5.42 0.83 16.95
N GLU A 411 4.42 0.97 17.80
CA GLU A 411 4.35 2.07 18.76
C GLU A 411 3.94 1.54 20.13
N ILE A 412 4.82 1.70 21.12
CA ILE A 412 4.57 1.38 22.54
C ILE A 412 4.51 2.69 23.35
N CYS A 413 4.13 2.67 24.62
CA CYS A 413 3.85 3.88 25.40
C CYS A 413 4.93 4.97 25.25
N GLU A 414 6.18 4.64 25.57
CA GLU A 414 7.30 5.59 25.60
C GLU A 414 8.17 5.61 24.32
N TYR A 415 8.03 4.60 23.46
CA TYR A 415 8.93 4.41 22.32
C TYR A 415 8.20 4.28 20.98
N LEU A 416 8.78 4.87 19.94
CA LEU A 416 8.55 4.50 18.56
C LEU A 416 9.52 3.37 18.20
N CYS A 417 9.00 2.26 17.71
CA CYS A 417 9.80 1.08 17.37
C CYS A 417 9.95 1.01 15.84
N LEU A 418 11.18 1.16 15.35
CA LEU A 418 11.49 1.00 13.93
C LEU A 418 12.20 -0.33 13.68
N PRO A 419 11.97 -0.98 12.53
CA PRO A 419 12.76 -2.15 12.12
C PRO A 419 14.26 -1.83 12.09
N ARG A 420 15.10 -2.80 12.48
CA ARG A 420 16.56 -2.60 12.60
C ARG A 420 17.23 -2.18 11.30
N GLY A 421 16.70 -2.59 10.15
CA GLY A 421 17.21 -2.21 8.84
C GLY A 421 17.03 -0.73 8.50
N CYS A 422 16.24 0.01 9.27
CA CYS A 422 16.15 1.47 9.19
C CYS A 422 17.31 2.18 9.93
N GLU A 423 18.25 1.48 10.56
CA GLU A 423 19.35 2.08 11.34
C GLU A 423 20.17 3.08 10.52
N THR A 424 20.48 2.77 9.26
CA THR A 424 21.20 3.67 8.36
C THR A 424 20.42 4.96 8.11
N ASP A 425 19.12 4.84 7.80
CA ASP A 425 18.25 5.99 7.52
C ASP A 425 18.13 6.89 8.76
N VAL A 426 18.03 6.29 9.94
CA VAL A 426 17.95 6.97 11.23
C VAL A 426 19.26 7.70 11.56
N LYS A 427 20.42 7.05 11.35
CA LYS A 427 21.74 7.69 11.53
C LYS A 427 21.89 8.90 10.61
N MET A 428 21.62 8.73 9.32
CA MET A 428 21.69 9.82 8.33
C MET A 428 20.78 10.99 8.70
N LEU A 429 19.56 10.71 9.18
CA LEU A 429 18.64 11.76 9.63
C LEU A 429 19.20 12.54 10.83
N PHE A 430 19.69 11.86 11.87
CA PHE A 430 20.21 12.53 13.06
C PHE A 430 21.54 13.26 12.79
N GLU A 431 22.40 12.72 11.94
CA GLU A 431 23.62 13.40 11.48
C GLU A 431 23.29 14.68 10.71
N LYS A 432 22.33 14.62 9.77
CA LYS A 432 21.84 15.79 9.04
C LYS A 432 21.28 16.86 9.98
N MET A 433 20.63 16.46 11.06
CA MET A 433 20.06 17.37 12.06
C MET A 433 21.06 17.76 13.16
N LYS A 434 22.30 17.23 13.13
CA LYS A 434 23.35 17.45 14.13
C LYS A 434 22.90 17.14 15.57
N ILE A 435 22.21 16.02 15.74
CA ILE A 435 21.73 15.51 17.04
C ILE A 435 22.74 14.51 17.60
N LYS A 436 23.04 14.60 18.89
CA LYS A 436 23.92 13.63 19.57
C LYS A 436 23.14 12.37 19.90
N VAL A 437 23.48 11.25 19.25
CA VAL A 437 22.82 9.96 19.48
C VAL A 437 23.71 9.08 20.35
N LEU A 438 23.17 8.60 21.48
CA LEU A 438 23.77 7.53 22.27
C LEU A 438 23.10 6.21 21.89
N TRP A 439 23.89 5.25 21.40
CA TRP A 439 23.40 3.93 21.04
C TRP A 439 23.60 2.96 22.22
N ASN A 440 22.49 2.43 22.74
CA ASN A 440 22.49 1.43 23.79
C ASN A 440 22.18 0.06 23.16
N ASP A 441 23.21 -0.74 22.94
CA ASP A 441 23.08 -2.07 22.35
C ASP A 441 22.62 -3.08 23.41
N LYS A 442 21.38 -3.54 23.25
CA LYS A 442 20.71 -4.60 24.01
C LYS A 442 20.44 -5.84 23.16
N THR A 443 21.08 -5.95 22.00
CA THR A 443 21.00 -7.16 21.18
C THR A 443 21.67 -8.34 21.88
N ASN A 444 21.16 -9.54 21.58
CA ASN A 444 21.79 -10.78 22.00
C ASN A 444 23.09 -10.98 21.21
N GLN A 445 24.23 -10.93 21.90
CA GLN A 445 25.54 -11.18 21.31
C GLN A 445 25.75 -12.66 20.96
N GLY A 446 24.94 -13.54 21.55
CA GLY A 446 25.03 -14.99 21.42
C GLY A 446 26.08 -15.63 22.31
N ARG A 447 26.15 -16.96 22.22
CA ARG A 447 27.21 -17.76 22.84
C ARG A 447 28.33 -17.95 21.83
N LYS A 448 29.58 -17.83 22.28
CA LYS A 448 30.75 -18.16 21.44
C LYS A 448 30.74 -19.65 21.12
N ILE A 449 31.02 -20.00 19.87
CA ILE A 449 31.11 -21.40 19.41
C ILE A 449 32.48 -21.64 18.75
N ASP A 450 33.04 -22.84 18.96
CA ASP A 450 34.29 -23.25 18.33
C ASP A 450 34.01 -23.91 16.98
N VAL A 451 34.16 -23.12 15.92
CA VAL A 451 33.92 -23.53 14.54
C VAL A 451 35.02 -23.06 13.61
N MET A 452 35.33 -23.89 12.60
CA MET A 452 36.34 -23.60 11.57
C MET A 452 35.82 -23.96 10.18
N PHE A 453 36.10 -23.09 9.21
CA PHE A 453 35.74 -23.34 7.81
C PHE A 453 36.70 -24.33 7.15
N LYS A 454 36.17 -25.37 6.49
CA LYS A 454 36.91 -26.48 5.87
C LYS A 454 36.80 -26.47 4.34
N GLY A 455 36.93 -25.30 3.72
CA GLY A 455 36.87 -25.17 2.26
C GLY A 455 37.59 -23.96 1.74
N THR A 456 37.55 -23.79 0.42
CA THR A 456 38.04 -22.60 -0.28
C THR A 456 36.85 -21.86 -0.88
N LEU A 457 36.80 -20.55 -0.67
CA LEU A 457 35.82 -19.69 -1.31
C LEU A 457 36.17 -19.52 -2.80
N ARG A 458 35.15 -19.36 -3.65
CA ARG A 458 35.32 -18.93 -5.05
C ARG A 458 35.65 -17.44 -5.12
N ASP A 459 36.32 -16.99 -6.16
CA ASP A 459 36.89 -15.63 -6.29
C ASP A 459 35.98 -14.47 -5.87
N GLU A 460 34.68 -14.56 -6.13
CA GLU A 460 33.68 -13.52 -5.85
C GLU A 460 33.01 -13.63 -4.47
N GLN A 461 33.21 -14.73 -3.74
CA GLN A 461 32.66 -14.94 -2.39
C GLN A 461 33.43 -14.22 -1.27
N PRO A 462 34.78 -14.09 -1.27
CA PRO A 462 35.51 -13.37 -0.22
C PRO A 462 35.03 -11.94 -0.04
N LEU A 463 34.88 -11.19 -1.14
CA LEU A 463 34.37 -9.82 -1.12
C LEU A 463 32.95 -9.73 -0.54
N ALA A 464 32.09 -10.69 -0.89
CA ALA A 464 30.74 -10.77 -0.35
C ALA A 464 30.73 -11.00 1.18
N VAL A 465 31.58 -11.91 1.67
CA VAL A 465 31.72 -12.19 3.11
C VAL A 465 32.30 -10.99 3.85
N GLU A 466 33.34 -10.35 3.31
CA GLU A 466 33.95 -9.14 3.86
C GLU A 466 32.92 -8.01 4.04
N LYS A 467 32.14 -7.70 2.98
CA LYS A 467 31.10 -6.67 3.03
C LYS A 467 29.99 -6.97 4.03
N LEU A 468 29.68 -8.24 4.26
CA LEU A 468 28.73 -8.65 5.31
C LEU A 468 29.35 -8.54 6.70
N LEU A 469 30.63 -8.86 6.88
CA LEU A 469 31.33 -8.78 8.18
C LEU A 469 31.50 -7.33 8.68
N GLU A 470 31.58 -6.36 7.78
CA GLU A 470 31.61 -4.93 8.10
C GLU A 470 30.33 -4.43 8.82
N GLN A 471 29.22 -5.19 8.76
CA GLN A 471 27.91 -4.74 9.19
C GLN A 471 27.24 -5.79 10.09
N ASP A 472 26.42 -5.36 11.04
CA ASP A 472 25.66 -6.30 11.88
C ASP A 472 24.50 -6.95 11.11
N HIS A 473 23.99 -6.25 10.10
CA HIS A 473 22.86 -6.71 9.30
C HIS A 473 23.02 -6.36 7.82
N GLY A 474 22.46 -7.22 6.98
CA GLY A 474 22.50 -7.01 5.54
C GLY A 474 22.00 -8.17 4.71
N ILE A 475 21.83 -7.90 3.43
CA ILE A 475 21.42 -8.91 2.44
C ILE A 475 22.56 -9.22 1.48
N LEU A 476 22.78 -10.52 1.25
CA LEU A 476 23.56 -11.07 0.16
C LEU A 476 22.62 -11.40 -1.01
N CYS A 477 22.70 -10.59 -2.07
CA CYS A 477 21.97 -10.83 -3.32
C CYS A 477 22.88 -11.58 -4.31
N GLY A 478 22.83 -12.92 -4.30
CA GLY A 478 23.66 -13.78 -5.15
C GLY A 478 22.81 -14.61 -6.11
N THR A 479 23.21 -14.67 -7.39
CA THR A 479 22.51 -15.48 -8.41
C THR A 479 22.46 -16.97 -8.05
N THR A 480 21.61 -17.73 -8.73
CA THR A 480 21.66 -19.20 -8.63
C THR A 480 23.04 -19.67 -9.09
N ALA A 481 23.67 -20.53 -8.28
CA ALA A 481 25.08 -20.98 -8.39
C ALA A 481 26.18 -20.06 -7.81
N PHE A 482 25.87 -18.87 -7.28
CA PHE A 482 26.85 -18.06 -6.51
C PHE A 482 27.44 -18.82 -5.32
N GLY A 483 26.67 -19.76 -4.75
CA GLY A 483 27.07 -20.50 -3.54
C GLY A 483 26.78 -19.72 -2.25
N LYS A 484 25.62 -19.04 -2.19
CA LYS A 484 25.16 -18.25 -1.02
C LYS A 484 25.31 -19.01 0.30
N THR A 485 24.93 -20.29 0.31
CA THR A 485 25.06 -21.17 1.48
C THR A 485 26.51 -21.30 1.95
N VAL A 486 27.48 -21.46 1.04
CA VAL A 486 28.90 -21.60 1.41
C VAL A 486 29.45 -20.28 1.96
N ALA A 487 29.10 -19.15 1.34
CA ALA A 487 29.46 -17.82 1.85
C ALA A 487 28.87 -17.58 3.25
N ALA A 488 27.62 -17.99 3.49
CA ALA A 488 26.98 -17.91 4.80
C ALA A 488 27.63 -18.84 5.84
N ILE A 489 28.06 -20.04 5.45
CA ILE A 489 28.82 -20.93 6.35
C ILE A 489 30.17 -20.32 6.72
N LYS A 490 30.86 -19.68 5.77
CA LYS A 490 32.07 -18.91 6.08
C LYS A 490 31.75 -17.76 7.05
N LEU A 491 30.64 -17.06 6.86
CA LEU A 491 30.20 -16.00 7.77
C LEU A 491 29.98 -16.52 9.20
N ILE A 492 29.39 -17.72 9.37
CA ILE A 492 29.30 -18.42 10.66
C ILE A 492 30.69 -18.68 11.25
N ALA A 493 31.62 -19.18 10.45
CA ALA A 493 32.98 -19.50 10.89
C ALA A 493 33.79 -18.26 11.31
N GLU A 494 33.51 -17.10 10.71
CA GLU A 494 34.15 -15.82 11.06
C GLU A 494 33.51 -15.17 12.30
N ARG A 495 32.18 -15.19 12.40
CA ARG A 495 31.47 -14.60 13.56
C ARG A 495 31.59 -15.43 14.82
N LYS A 496 31.69 -16.77 14.71
CA LYS A 496 31.87 -17.72 15.84
C LYS A 496 30.85 -17.54 16.97
N VAL A 497 29.62 -17.22 16.63
CA VAL A 497 28.49 -17.13 17.57
C VAL A 497 27.41 -18.13 17.23
N ASN A 498 26.64 -18.55 18.24
CA ASN A 498 25.54 -19.46 18.01
C ASN A 498 24.53 -18.89 17.00
N THR A 499 24.10 -19.75 16.08
CA THR A 499 23.41 -19.32 14.85
C THR A 499 22.11 -20.09 14.64
N LEU A 500 21.04 -19.36 14.34
CA LEU A 500 19.80 -19.93 13.82
C LEU A 500 19.66 -19.64 12.33
N ILE A 501 19.52 -20.69 11.54
CA ILE A 501 19.28 -20.62 10.10
C ILE A 501 17.78 -20.83 9.86
N LEU A 502 17.13 -19.83 9.27
CA LEU A 502 15.72 -19.86 8.92
C LEU A 502 15.55 -20.24 7.45
N VAL A 503 14.71 -21.25 7.20
CA VAL A 503 14.40 -21.73 5.85
C VAL A 503 12.88 -21.79 5.64
N ASP A 504 12.43 -21.68 4.39
CA ASP A 504 11.00 -21.71 4.02
C ASP A 504 10.47 -23.15 3.80
N LYS A 505 11.36 -24.11 3.47
CA LYS A 505 11.03 -25.48 3.10
C LYS A 505 11.83 -26.51 3.90
N ILE A 506 11.19 -27.66 4.15
CA ILE A 506 11.83 -28.80 4.82
C ILE A 506 13.01 -29.35 4.00
N SER A 507 12.92 -29.35 2.67
CA SER A 507 14.00 -29.83 1.79
C SER A 507 15.30 -29.03 1.98
N LEU A 508 15.20 -27.72 2.24
CA LEU A 508 16.36 -26.87 2.52
C LEU A 508 17.06 -27.24 3.83
N VAL A 509 16.34 -27.78 4.82
CA VAL A 509 16.95 -28.23 6.08
C VAL A 509 18.01 -29.30 5.81
N SER A 510 17.68 -30.30 4.99
CA SER A 510 18.63 -31.37 4.64
C SER A 510 19.81 -30.84 3.84
N GLN A 511 19.57 -29.93 2.89
CA GLN A 511 20.64 -29.30 2.10
C GLN A 511 21.60 -28.48 2.97
N TRP A 512 21.08 -27.69 3.92
CA TRP A 512 21.91 -26.94 4.86
C TRP A 512 22.72 -27.85 5.77
N LYS A 513 22.14 -28.95 6.28
CA LYS A 513 22.87 -29.94 7.09
C LYS A 513 24.04 -30.56 6.33
N GLU A 514 23.82 -30.94 5.07
CA GLU A 514 24.87 -31.48 4.21
C GLU A 514 25.98 -30.45 3.95
N LYS A 515 25.63 -29.20 3.63
CA LYS A 515 26.65 -28.16 3.40
C LYS A 515 27.42 -27.82 4.67
N LEU A 516 26.75 -27.73 5.82
CA LEU A 516 27.42 -27.50 7.10
C LEU A 516 28.38 -28.63 7.45
N SER A 517 28.00 -29.91 7.25
CA SER A 517 28.91 -31.03 7.55
C SER A 517 30.13 -31.08 6.63
N VAL A 518 30.01 -30.61 5.39
CA VAL A 518 31.11 -30.55 4.43
C VAL A 518 32.05 -29.37 4.73
N PHE A 519 31.51 -28.18 4.96
CA PHE A 519 32.27 -26.93 4.99
C PHE A 519 32.58 -26.39 6.38
N LEU A 520 32.01 -26.96 7.45
CA LEU A 520 32.18 -26.47 8.82
C LEU A 520 32.61 -27.59 9.77
N THR A 521 33.73 -27.37 10.45
CA THR A 521 34.15 -28.20 11.59
C THR A 521 33.60 -27.58 12.86
N ILE A 522 32.92 -28.38 13.69
CA ILE A 522 32.33 -27.95 14.97
C ILE A 522 33.00 -28.76 16.08
N ASN A 523 33.80 -28.10 16.91
CA ASN A 523 34.59 -28.76 17.96
C ASN A 523 33.76 -28.89 19.25
N LYS A 524 33.53 -30.12 19.71
CA LYS A 524 32.67 -30.41 20.87
C LYS A 524 33.23 -30.01 22.25
N LYS A 525 34.53 -29.69 22.36
CA LYS A 525 35.23 -29.60 23.66
C LYS A 525 34.80 -28.43 24.55
N GLU A 526 34.14 -27.39 24.02
CA GLU A 526 33.72 -26.19 24.80
C GLU A 526 32.20 -26.03 24.97
N ILE A 527 31.38 -26.96 24.45
CA ILE A 527 29.92 -26.80 24.36
C ILE A 527 29.18 -27.18 25.66
N SER A 528 29.88 -27.72 26.66
CA SER A 528 29.30 -28.23 27.90
C SER A 528 29.10 -27.16 28.98
N GLN A 529 28.09 -26.29 28.82
CA GLN A 529 27.52 -25.51 29.93
C GLN A 529 26.01 -25.27 29.75
N SER A 530 25.20 -26.31 29.86
CA SER A 530 23.89 -26.23 30.54
C SER A 530 23.50 -27.61 31.07
N PRO A 531 23.20 -27.76 32.36
CA PRO A 531 22.82 -29.02 32.98
C PRO A 531 21.34 -29.37 32.74
N ASP A 532 21.08 -30.66 32.81
CA ASP A 532 19.78 -31.34 33.00
C ASP A 532 18.82 -31.41 31.79
N ASN A 533 18.59 -32.66 31.36
CA ASN A 533 17.62 -33.14 30.34
C ASN A 533 18.05 -33.17 28.87
N LEU A 534 19.26 -33.68 28.58
CA LEU A 534 19.62 -34.11 27.22
C LEU A 534 19.77 -35.63 27.19
N ASP A 535 18.75 -36.32 26.67
CA ASP A 535 18.82 -37.72 26.27
C ASP A 535 20.02 -37.95 25.35
N LYS A 536 21.06 -38.58 25.91
CA LYS A 536 22.41 -38.72 25.36
C LYS A 536 22.54 -39.60 24.12
N LYS A 537 21.45 -40.01 23.46
CA LYS A 537 21.53 -41.08 22.45
C LYS A 537 21.23 -40.72 21.00
N ASN A 538 20.76 -39.51 20.65
CA ASN A 538 20.39 -39.21 19.24
C ASN A 538 20.50 -37.77 18.73
N ASN A 539 21.02 -36.80 19.50
CA ASN A 539 21.09 -35.41 19.01
C ASN A 539 22.33 -35.16 18.15
N GLY A 540 22.12 -34.94 16.86
CA GLY A 540 23.15 -34.47 15.93
C GLY A 540 23.73 -33.12 16.35
N ILE A 541 24.96 -32.84 15.89
CA ILE A 541 25.70 -31.59 16.21
C ILE A 541 24.96 -30.33 15.71
N ILE A 542 24.14 -30.49 14.67
CA ILE A 542 23.27 -29.45 14.11
C ILE A 542 21.83 -29.77 14.48
N GLY A 543 21.19 -28.92 15.26
CA GLY A 543 19.81 -29.14 15.65
C GLY A 543 18.82 -28.69 14.57
N GLN A 544 17.55 -29.05 14.79
CA GLN A 544 16.50 -28.90 13.79
C GLN A 544 15.16 -28.60 14.42
N MET A 545 14.43 -27.67 13.81
CA MET A 545 13.00 -27.47 14.06
C MET A 545 12.19 -27.50 12.76
N GLY A 546 11.21 -28.39 12.70
CA GLY A 546 10.35 -28.58 11.52
C GLY A 546 10.48 -29.98 10.91
N GLY A 547 9.51 -30.35 10.09
CA GLY A 547 9.39 -31.72 9.57
C GLY A 547 9.18 -32.76 10.67
N GLY A 548 8.42 -32.41 11.72
CA GLY A 548 8.15 -33.28 12.88
C GLY A 548 9.26 -33.33 13.94
N LYS A 549 10.43 -32.72 13.72
CA LYS A 549 11.56 -32.71 14.67
C LYS A 549 11.62 -31.41 15.49
N GLN A 550 12.00 -31.53 16.76
CA GLN A 550 12.26 -30.42 17.69
C GLN A 550 13.51 -30.74 18.51
N THR A 551 14.68 -30.67 17.87
CA THR A 551 15.97 -31.05 18.46
C THR A 551 16.95 -29.87 18.40
N LEU A 552 16.48 -28.65 18.68
CA LEU A 552 17.35 -27.47 18.75
C LEU A 552 18.38 -27.66 19.88
N ASN A 553 19.63 -27.30 19.63
CA ASN A 553 20.71 -27.45 20.61
C ASN A 553 21.37 -26.12 21.03
N GLY A 554 20.96 -25.01 20.42
CA GLY A 554 21.41 -23.66 20.74
C GLY A 554 22.81 -23.31 20.23
N ILE A 555 23.42 -24.15 19.37
CA ILE A 555 24.76 -23.95 18.79
C ILE A 555 24.62 -23.49 17.33
N ILE A 556 24.27 -24.42 16.44
CA ILE A 556 23.92 -24.14 15.05
C ILE A 556 22.67 -24.95 14.77
N ASP A 557 21.59 -24.23 14.54
CA ASP A 557 20.27 -24.82 14.38
C ASP A 557 19.62 -24.37 13.09
N ILE A 558 18.83 -25.26 12.48
CA ILE A 558 18.06 -24.95 11.28
C ILE A 558 16.58 -25.08 11.58
N ALA A 559 15.82 -24.03 11.34
CA ALA A 559 14.39 -24.00 11.62
C ALA A 559 13.58 -23.61 10.38
N VAL A 560 12.54 -24.39 10.12
CA VAL A 560 11.51 -24.06 9.13
C VAL A 560 10.64 -22.95 9.70
N MET A 561 10.52 -21.82 9.01
CA MET A 561 9.83 -20.62 9.51
C MET A 561 8.40 -20.91 10.00
N GLN A 562 7.65 -21.74 9.27
CA GLN A 562 6.28 -22.13 9.63
C GLN A 562 6.19 -22.90 10.96
N SER A 563 7.29 -23.53 11.40
CA SER A 563 7.34 -24.24 12.69
C SER A 563 7.62 -23.32 13.87
N LEU A 564 8.11 -22.10 13.62
CA LEU A 564 8.43 -21.09 14.63
C LEU A 564 7.27 -20.14 14.92
N ASN A 565 6.35 -19.96 13.97
CA ASN A 565 5.14 -19.15 14.15
C ASN A 565 3.89 -20.05 14.03
N ARG A 566 3.16 -20.22 15.14
CA ARG A 566 1.87 -20.91 15.16
C ARG A 566 0.77 -19.94 15.57
N MET A 567 -0.19 -19.72 14.69
CA MET A 567 -1.35 -18.84 14.92
C MET A 567 -0.98 -17.43 15.40
N GLY A 568 0.11 -16.85 14.88
CA GLY A 568 0.58 -15.52 15.27
C GLY A 568 1.37 -15.48 16.58
N LYS A 569 1.72 -16.63 17.18
CA LYS A 569 2.64 -16.71 18.30
C LYS A 569 3.98 -17.26 17.85
N VAL A 570 5.03 -16.45 18.03
CA VAL A 570 6.42 -16.83 17.74
C VAL A 570 7.01 -17.52 18.97
N LYS A 571 7.72 -18.64 18.76
CA LYS A 571 8.41 -19.35 19.84
C LYS A 571 9.57 -18.53 20.40
N ASP A 572 9.72 -18.51 21.71
CA ASP A 572 10.77 -17.73 22.38
C ASP A 572 12.19 -18.14 22.03
N CYS A 573 12.41 -19.39 21.58
CA CYS A 573 13.75 -19.87 21.22
C CYS A 573 14.46 -19.01 20.17
N VAL A 574 13.73 -18.24 19.34
CA VAL A 574 14.33 -17.32 18.36
C VAL A 574 15.14 -16.18 19.00
N LYS A 575 14.96 -15.95 20.31
CA LYS A 575 15.67 -14.92 21.08
C LYS A 575 17.04 -15.36 21.56
N ASP A 576 17.35 -16.66 21.54
CA ASP A 576 18.54 -17.25 22.20
C ASP A 576 19.82 -17.21 21.36
N TYR A 577 19.74 -16.77 20.11
CA TYR A 577 20.85 -16.79 19.16
C TYR A 577 21.50 -15.42 18.99
N GLY A 578 22.83 -15.40 18.85
CA GLY A 578 23.59 -14.20 18.51
C GLY A 578 23.56 -13.85 17.03
N MET A 579 23.31 -14.85 16.18
CA MET A 579 23.18 -14.67 14.74
C MET A 579 21.95 -15.38 14.17
N VAL A 580 21.25 -14.71 13.27
CA VAL A 580 20.18 -15.28 12.45
C VAL A 580 20.52 -15.12 10.97
N ILE A 581 20.43 -16.21 10.22
CA ILE A 581 20.58 -16.22 8.76
C ILE A 581 19.26 -16.65 8.16
N VAL A 582 18.71 -15.82 7.27
CA VAL A 582 17.45 -16.06 6.60
C VAL A 582 17.74 -16.51 5.17
N ASP A 583 17.61 -17.80 4.90
CA ASP A 583 17.72 -18.31 3.54
C ASP A 583 16.44 -18.01 2.76
N GLU A 584 16.59 -17.73 1.47
CA GLU A 584 15.53 -17.21 0.61
C GLU A 584 14.73 -16.08 1.29
N CYS A 585 15.45 -15.08 1.81
CA CYS A 585 14.88 -13.99 2.61
C CYS A 585 13.82 -13.15 1.89
N HIS A 586 13.66 -13.35 0.58
CA HIS A 586 12.56 -12.78 -0.17
C HIS A 586 11.18 -13.21 0.35
N HIS A 587 11.08 -14.30 1.12
CA HIS A 587 9.84 -14.71 1.79
C HIS A 587 9.47 -13.87 3.02
N VAL A 588 10.40 -13.12 3.61
CA VAL A 588 10.19 -12.33 4.86
C VAL A 588 9.03 -11.35 4.78
N SER A 589 8.69 -10.85 3.59
CA SER A 589 7.56 -9.95 3.37
C SER A 589 6.19 -10.50 3.80
N ALA A 590 6.07 -11.82 3.99
CA ALA A 590 4.86 -12.40 4.57
C ALA A 590 4.73 -12.02 6.07
N PHE A 591 3.54 -11.58 6.49
CA PHE A 591 3.27 -11.14 7.87
C PHE A 591 3.75 -12.12 8.95
N SER A 592 3.50 -13.42 8.77
CA SER A 592 3.91 -14.46 9.73
C SER A 592 5.43 -14.60 9.84
N PHE A 593 6.17 -14.34 8.77
CA PHE A 593 7.63 -14.44 8.73
C PHE A 593 8.28 -13.15 9.22
N GLU A 594 7.72 -11.98 8.88
CA GLU A 594 8.13 -10.70 9.46
C GLU A 594 8.04 -10.75 10.99
N MET A 595 6.95 -11.33 11.54
CA MET A 595 6.75 -11.45 12.97
C MET A 595 7.86 -12.25 13.68
N ILE A 596 8.46 -13.24 13.01
CA ILE A 596 9.61 -13.98 13.54
C ILE A 596 10.79 -13.04 13.73
N LEU A 597 11.15 -12.27 12.69
CA LEU A 597 12.28 -11.33 12.77
C LEU A 597 12.04 -10.17 13.74
N LYS A 598 10.80 -9.72 13.89
CA LYS A 598 10.41 -8.77 14.94
C LYS A 598 10.64 -9.31 16.35
N ASN A 599 10.73 -10.62 16.55
CA ASN A 599 10.99 -11.26 17.85
C ASN A 599 12.43 -11.76 18.02
N VAL A 600 13.27 -11.69 16.98
CA VAL A 600 14.68 -12.08 17.04
C VAL A 600 15.47 -11.01 17.78
N ASN A 601 16.20 -11.37 18.83
CA ASN A 601 17.08 -10.43 19.54
C ASN A 601 18.53 -10.43 19.04
N ALA A 602 18.88 -11.33 18.11
CA ALA A 602 20.23 -11.50 17.61
C ALA A 602 20.88 -10.18 17.19
N LYS A 603 22.15 -9.99 17.54
CA LYS A 603 22.96 -8.89 17.05
C LYS A 603 23.11 -8.95 15.55
N TYR A 604 23.43 -10.14 15.04
CA TYR A 604 23.72 -10.35 13.64
C TYR A 604 22.51 -10.92 12.89
N VAL A 605 22.03 -10.24 11.85
CA VAL A 605 20.89 -10.71 11.04
C VAL A 605 21.19 -10.56 9.55
N TYR A 606 21.29 -11.67 8.84
CA TYR A 606 21.61 -11.66 7.42
C TYR A 606 20.52 -12.34 6.59
N GLY A 607 20.21 -11.74 5.43
CA GLY A 607 19.34 -12.34 4.42
C GLY A 607 20.11 -12.87 3.22
N LEU A 608 19.75 -14.04 2.72
CA LEU A 608 20.29 -14.61 1.48
C LEU A 608 19.17 -14.69 0.45
N THR A 609 19.38 -14.14 -0.75
CA THR A 609 18.39 -14.26 -1.83
C THR A 609 19.04 -14.12 -3.20
N ALA A 610 18.43 -14.70 -4.24
CA ALA A 610 18.76 -14.36 -5.63
C ALA A 610 17.95 -13.18 -6.16
N THR A 611 16.79 -12.91 -5.58
CA THR A 611 15.78 -12.00 -6.10
C THR A 611 15.19 -11.20 -4.95
N PRO A 612 15.80 -10.06 -4.59
CA PRO A 612 15.30 -9.21 -3.51
C PRO A 612 13.96 -8.57 -3.91
N THR A 613 13.76 -8.25 -5.19
CA THR A 613 12.51 -7.67 -5.70
C THR A 613 11.41 -8.73 -5.84
N ARG A 614 10.24 -8.43 -5.30
CA ARG A 614 9.05 -9.31 -5.37
C ARG A 614 8.03 -8.79 -6.38
N LYS A 615 7.21 -9.69 -6.94
CA LYS A 615 6.12 -9.33 -7.85
C LYS A 615 4.98 -8.54 -7.20
N ASP A 616 4.78 -8.70 -5.89
CA ASP A 616 3.81 -7.94 -5.08
C ASP A 616 4.35 -6.56 -4.63
N GLY A 617 5.66 -6.34 -4.81
CA GLY A 617 6.37 -5.12 -4.41
C GLY A 617 6.48 -4.91 -2.89
N HIS A 618 6.32 -5.97 -2.08
CA HIS A 618 6.51 -5.91 -0.62
C HIS A 618 7.96 -6.16 -0.18
N HIS A 619 8.92 -6.14 -1.12
CA HIS A 619 10.34 -6.30 -0.81
C HIS A 619 10.95 -5.24 0.13
N PRO A 620 10.42 -4.01 0.29
CA PRO A 620 10.93 -3.10 1.32
C PRO A 620 10.93 -3.69 2.73
N ILE A 621 10.00 -4.60 3.04
CA ILE A 621 9.95 -5.30 4.33
C ILE A 621 11.23 -6.11 4.57
N ILE A 622 11.79 -6.73 3.53
CA ILE A 622 13.04 -7.49 3.62
C ILE A 622 14.18 -6.56 4.05
N PHE A 623 14.28 -5.38 3.45
CA PHE A 623 15.30 -4.38 3.81
C PHE A 623 15.10 -3.81 5.21
N MET A 624 13.85 -3.63 5.63
CA MET A 624 13.52 -3.17 6.97
C MET A 624 13.90 -4.19 8.05
N GLN A 625 13.74 -5.49 7.79
CA GLN A 625 14.04 -6.52 8.79
C GLN A 625 15.49 -7.02 8.74
N CYS A 626 16.03 -7.29 7.56
CA CYS A 626 17.37 -7.85 7.36
C CYS A 626 18.46 -6.80 7.10
N GLY A 627 18.10 -5.53 6.87
CA GLY A 627 19.05 -4.49 6.48
C GLY A 627 19.20 -4.33 4.95
N PRO A 628 19.97 -3.32 4.50
CA PRO A 628 20.17 -3.07 3.08
C PRO A 628 21.03 -4.14 2.42
N ILE A 629 21.04 -4.15 1.10
CA ILE A 629 21.88 -5.05 0.31
C ILE A 629 23.34 -4.63 0.47
N ARG A 630 24.16 -5.52 1.03
CA ARG A 630 25.59 -5.27 1.27
C ARG A 630 26.46 -5.76 0.13
N TYR A 631 26.00 -6.80 -0.56
CA TYR A 631 26.64 -7.33 -1.74
C TYR A 631 25.60 -7.77 -2.76
N ARG A 632 25.82 -7.41 -4.02
CA ARG A 632 25.06 -7.89 -5.16
C ARG A 632 26.01 -8.48 -6.19
N ASP A 633 25.74 -9.71 -6.55
CA ASP A 633 26.38 -10.40 -7.66
C ASP A 633 25.84 -9.89 -9.00
N ASP A 634 26.74 -9.70 -9.97
CA ASP A 634 26.37 -9.25 -11.32
C ASP A 634 26.06 -10.46 -12.20
N ALA A 635 24.77 -10.67 -12.46
CA ALA A 635 24.30 -11.79 -13.25
C ALA A 635 24.91 -11.84 -14.67
N LYS A 636 25.30 -10.70 -15.26
CA LYS A 636 25.93 -10.66 -16.58
C LYS A 636 27.36 -11.18 -16.52
N LYS A 637 28.15 -10.70 -15.55
CA LYS A 637 29.53 -11.19 -15.34
C LYS A 637 29.57 -12.68 -14.99
N GLN A 638 28.59 -13.16 -14.22
CA GLN A 638 28.42 -14.59 -13.94
C GLN A 638 28.12 -15.39 -15.21
N ALA A 639 27.24 -14.89 -16.08
CA ALA A 639 26.89 -15.58 -17.33
C ALA A 639 28.10 -15.67 -18.28
N GLU A 640 28.91 -14.61 -18.37
CA GLU A 640 30.13 -14.55 -19.19
C GLU A 640 31.23 -15.53 -18.73
N LYS A 641 31.28 -15.86 -17.44
CA LYS A 641 32.26 -16.81 -16.87
C LYS A 641 31.83 -18.27 -16.94
N ARG A 642 30.59 -18.57 -17.36
CA ARG A 642 30.10 -19.96 -17.43
C ARG A 642 30.74 -20.68 -18.63
N PRO A 643 31.16 -21.94 -18.48
CA PRO A 643 31.83 -22.69 -19.55
C PRO A 643 30.85 -23.21 -20.63
N PHE A 644 29.64 -22.66 -20.72
CA PHE A 644 28.60 -23.15 -21.62
C PHE A 644 27.67 -22.02 -22.09
N ASP A 645 27.22 -22.12 -23.33
CA ASP A 645 26.29 -21.19 -23.96
C ASP A 645 24.83 -21.46 -23.54
N HIS A 646 24.03 -20.40 -23.46
CA HIS A 646 22.60 -20.49 -23.22
C HIS A 646 21.83 -20.16 -24.50
N PHE A 647 21.02 -21.10 -24.98
CA PHE A 647 20.16 -20.90 -26.15
C PHE A 647 18.70 -20.85 -25.72
N VAL A 648 17.97 -19.85 -26.21
CA VAL A 648 16.50 -19.79 -26.12
C VAL A 648 15.95 -20.11 -27.50
N ILE A 649 15.25 -21.24 -27.61
CA ILE A 649 14.61 -21.67 -28.86
C ILE A 649 13.10 -21.48 -28.71
N PRO A 650 12.52 -20.37 -29.22
CA PRO A 650 11.08 -20.16 -29.14
C PRO A 650 10.33 -21.13 -30.06
N ARG A 651 9.29 -21.79 -29.52
CA ARG A 651 8.35 -22.63 -30.27
C ARG A 651 6.99 -21.92 -30.34
N PHE A 652 6.59 -21.49 -31.53
CA PHE A 652 5.29 -20.88 -31.76
C PHE A 652 4.27 -21.95 -32.15
N THR A 653 3.10 -21.95 -31.55
CA THR A 653 2.02 -22.89 -31.84
C THR A 653 0.83 -22.17 -32.47
N SER A 654 0.02 -22.88 -33.26
CA SER A 654 -1.18 -22.36 -33.93
C SER A 654 -2.42 -22.33 -33.03
N PHE A 655 -2.25 -22.39 -31.71
CA PHE A 655 -3.37 -22.40 -30.76
C PHE A 655 -4.17 -21.09 -30.86
N ASN A 656 -5.46 -21.22 -31.14
CA ASN A 656 -6.41 -20.10 -31.23
C ASN A 656 -7.64 -20.37 -30.35
N THR A 657 -8.34 -19.29 -29.99
CA THR A 657 -9.62 -19.37 -29.27
C THR A 657 -10.72 -19.97 -30.16
N PRO A 658 -11.69 -20.72 -29.58
CA PRO A 658 -12.86 -21.19 -30.32
C PRO A 658 -13.61 -20.02 -30.98
N LEU A 659 -13.98 -20.16 -32.25
CA LEU A 659 -14.59 -19.10 -33.08
C LEU A 659 -15.98 -18.66 -32.60
N ASP A 660 -16.59 -19.47 -31.73
CA ASP A 660 -17.96 -19.39 -31.21
C ASP A 660 -18.09 -18.51 -29.94
N LYS A 661 -16.99 -17.98 -29.40
CA LYS A 661 -17.00 -17.03 -28.28
C LYS A 661 -16.30 -15.72 -28.64
N ASN A 662 -16.90 -14.59 -28.25
CA ASN A 662 -16.21 -13.29 -28.32
C ASN A 662 -14.96 -13.31 -27.43
N GLU A 663 -13.83 -12.78 -27.92
CA GLU A 663 -12.54 -12.71 -27.18
C GLU A 663 -12.67 -12.09 -25.78
N LYS A 664 -13.69 -11.24 -25.56
CA LYS A 664 -13.95 -10.55 -24.28
C LYS A 664 -14.59 -11.44 -23.22
N ASP A 665 -15.15 -12.59 -23.59
CA ASP A 665 -15.91 -13.48 -22.70
C ASP A 665 -15.11 -14.72 -22.27
N ILE A 666 -13.92 -14.95 -22.84
CA ILE A 666 -13.07 -16.09 -22.52
C ILE A 666 -12.19 -15.75 -21.32
N SER A 667 -12.35 -16.49 -20.22
CA SER A 667 -11.48 -16.33 -19.06
C SER A 667 -10.06 -16.83 -19.34
N ILE A 668 -9.05 -16.22 -18.71
CA ILE A 668 -7.65 -16.69 -18.79
C ILE A 668 -7.50 -18.15 -18.36
N HIS A 669 -8.36 -18.62 -17.45
CA HIS A 669 -8.38 -20.01 -17.00
C HIS A 669 -8.83 -20.98 -18.10
N GLU A 670 -9.80 -20.57 -18.93
CA GLU A 670 -10.23 -21.35 -20.11
C GLU A 670 -9.13 -21.42 -21.16
N LEU A 671 -8.41 -20.31 -21.41
CA LEU A 671 -7.25 -20.29 -22.31
C LEU A 671 -6.15 -21.24 -21.84
N TYR A 672 -5.75 -21.15 -20.56
CA TYR A 672 -4.74 -22.05 -20.00
C TYR A 672 -5.18 -23.51 -20.03
N ALA A 673 -6.46 -23.81 -19.81
CA ALA A 673 -6.99 -25.16 -19.94
C ALA A 673 -6.93 -25.66 -21.39
N GLY A 674 -7.25 -24.80 -22.36
CA GLY A 674 -7.16 -25.11 -23.79
C GLY A 674 -5.72 -25.38 -24.25
N ILE A 675 -4.77 -24.55 -23.83
CA ILE A 675 -3.33 -24.70 -24.17
C ILE A 675 -2.79 -26.03 -23.66
N ILE A 676 -3.20 -26.45 -22.46
CA ILE A 676 -2.76 -27.70 -21.83
C ILE A 676 -3.32 -28.93 -22.55
N LYS A 677 -4.54 -28.83 -23.11
CA LYS A 677 -5.18 -29.88 -23.89
C LYS A 677 -4.80 -29.87 -25.37
N ASN A 678 -3.96 -28.95 -25.81
CA ASN A 678 -3.59 -28.86 -27.21
C ASN A 678 -2.60 -29.98 -27.59
N GLU A 679 -3.11 -31.00 -28.26
CA GLU A 679 -2.35 -32.19 -28.66
C GLU A 679 -1.12 -31.86 -29.51
N ILE A 680 -1.24 -30.93 -30.47
CA ILE A 680 -0.12 -30.51 -31.34
C ILE A 680 1.03 -29.94 -30.49
N ARG A 681 0.71 -29.08 -29.51
CA ARG A 681 1.70 -28.52 -28.59
C ARG A 681 2.33 -29.60 -27.72
N ASN A 682 1.53 -30.53 -27.20
CA ASN A 682 2.03 -31.60 -26.33
C ASN A 682 2.96 -32.53 -27.11
N GLN A 683 2.61 -32.89 -28.34
CA GLN A 683 3.47 -33.66 -29.23
C GLN A 683 4.81 -32.95 -29.49
N LEU A 684 4.81 -31.63 -29.70
CA LEU A 684 6.07 -30.87 -29.86
C LEU A 684 6.96 -30.95 -28.61
N ILE A 685 6.37 -30.92 -27.41
CA ILE A 685 7.11 -31.08 -26.15
C ILE A 685 7.70 -32.49 -26.07
N VAL A 686 6.90 -33.51 -26.38
CA VAL A 686 7.31 -34.93 -26.38
C VAL A 686 8.45 -35.17 -27.37
N ASP A 687 8.31 -34.68 -28.60
CA ASP A 687 9.33 -34.80 -29.64
C ASP A 687 10.65 -34.13 -29.23
N ASP A 688 10.59 -32.92 -28.64
CA ASP A 688 11.77 -32.22 -28.16
C ASP A 688 12.45 -32.97 -27.01
N VAL A 689 11.67 -33.57 -26.08
CA VAL A 689 12.19 -34.40 -24.99
C VAL A 689 12.85 -35.68 -25.53
N ILE A 690 12.18 -36.42 -26.41
CA ILE A 690 12.72 -37.64 -27.02
C ILE A 690 14.02 -37.33 -27.78
N LYS A 691 14.03 -36.25 -28.56
CA LYS A 691 15.21 -35.81 -29.30
C LYS A 691 16.36 -35.44 -28.36
N CYS A 692 16.09 -34.72 -27.28
CA CYS A 692 17.13 -34.37 -26.30
C CYS A 692 17.67 -35.61 -25.59
N HIS A 693 16.80 -36.54 -25.19
CA HIS A 693 17.19 -37.79 -24.55
C HIS A 693 18.02 -38.69 -25.47
N LYS A 694 17.62 -38.86 -26.73
CA LYS A 694 18.40 -39.61 -27.76
C LYS A 694 19.80 -39.03 -27.97
N ASN A 695 19.98 -37.72 -27.74
CA ASN A 695 21.28 -37.05 -27.78
C ASN A 695 22.04 -37.11 -26.44
N GLY A 696 21.63 -37.97 -25.50
CA GLY A 696 22.28 -38.15 -24.20
C GLY A 696 22.12 -36.96 -23.24
N ARG A 697 21.11 -36.08 -23.45
CA ARG A 697 20.88 -34.90 -22.61
C ARG A 697 19.82 -35.15 -21.54
N ASN A 698 19.99 -34.49 -20.39
CA ASN A 698 18.97 -34.47 -19.34
C ASN A 698 17.89 -33.43 -19.69
N CYS A 699 16.63 -33.84 -19.54
CA CYS A 699 15.47 -33.00 -19.85
C CYS A 699 14.72 -32.63 -18.57
N LEU A 700 14.29 -31.37 -18.46
CA LEU A 700 13.40 -30.91 -17.41
C LEU A 700 12.19 -30.25 -18.06
N VAL A 701 11.01 -30.86 -17.88
CA VAL A 701 9.74 -30.32 -18.36
C VAL A 701 9.02 -29.65 -17.20
N LEU A 702 8.70 -28.37 -17.34
CA LEU A 702 8.03 -27.58 -16.31
C LEU A 702 6.55 -27.36 -16.69
N THR A 703 5.64 -27.73 -15.79
CA THR A 703 4.19 -27.52 -15.94
C THR A 703 3.55 -27.23 -14.59
N GLU A 704 2.49 -26.42 -14.57
CA GLU A 704 1.77 -26.02 -13.35
C GLU A 704 0.65 -27.00 -12.97
N ARG A 705 0.26 -27.94 -13.85
CA ARG A 705 -0.84 -28.88 -13.61
C ARG A 705 -0.39 -30.32 -13.58
N THR A 706 -0.77 -31.05 -12.53
CA THR A 706 -0.51 -32.49 -12.37
C THR A 706 -1.11 -33.30 -13.52
N THR A 707 -2.35 -32.99 -13.95
CA THR A 707 -3.00 -33.69 -15.07
C THR A 707 -2.22 -33.59 -16.40
N HIS A 708 -1.46 -32.52 -16.59
CA HIS A 708 -0.62 -32.36 -17.78
C HIS A 708 0.68 -33.16 -17.66
N VAL A 709 1.21 -33.32 -16.44
CA VAL A 709 2.32 -34.25 -16.17
C VAL A 709 1.89 -35.66 -16.56
N ASP A 710 0.70 -36.10 -16.13
CA ASP A 710 0.20 -37.44 -16.43
C ASP A 710 0.04 -37.67 -17.94
N SER A 711 -0.52 -36.71 -18.68
CA SER A 711 -0.64 -36.78 -20.14
C SER A 711 0.72 -36.91 -20.83
N LEU A 712 1.66 -36.01 -20.52
CA LEU A 712 2.99 -36.03 -21.13
C LEU A 712 3.78 -37.29 -20.75
N THR A 713 3.59 -37.80 -19.53
CA THR A 713 4.26 -39.04 -19.08
C THR A 713 3.74 -40.23 -19.87
N ASN A 714 2.41 -40.36 -20.04
CA ASN A 714 1.82 -41.42 -20.85
C ASN A 714 2.27 -41.37 -22.32
N GLU A 715 2.43 -40.18 -22.88
CA GLU A 715 2.91 -39.99 -24.25
C GLU A 715 4.43 -40.28 -24.41
N LEU A 716 5.21 -40.10 -23.34
CA LEU A 716 6.66 -40.37 -23.34
C LEU A 716 7.02 -41.85 -23.14
N GLY A 717 6.10 -42.66 -22.58
CA GLY A 717 6.31 -44.08 -22.28
C GLY A 717 6.88 -44.30 -20.90
#